data_AF-A0A9E3FJ95-F1
#
_entry.id   AF-A0A9E3FJ95-F1
#
_cell.length_a   1.000
_cell.length_b   1.000
_cell.length_c   1.000
_cell.angle_alpha   90.00
_cell.angle_beta   90.00
_cell.angle_gamma   90.00
#
_symmetry.space_group_name_H-M   'P 1'
#
loop_
_entity.id
_entity.type
_entity.pdbx_description
1 polymer ?
#
loop_
_entity_poly.entity_id
_entity_poly.type
_entity_poly.pdbx_seq_one_letter_code
_entity_poly.pdbx_strand_id
1 'polypeptide(L)'
;MSEQERNDTEGFKTTGAAKPADPAPPDSEGAGLAPEHERLWEKFLEEFEGHDNWLSEFTPAPFDPSGALRAFVEAAGDAAVPTLTEAASGDNKDLSYWGRAGLKWLEERAEAEEAAAREAYLWEVTGGKPGSDLHPAVALEAADPARARAAGAQRNPFVLDLLIRFYLGRGIEEATEFCVWIIDHEDAATVKALLDSTALQEALFRRGPGKLVEPCLPQLTERLCQLSESHDDEKVRGAAADFLVRADPCGSASKLIRILARAQSIDFLTVERLSPDPDSLYLLKPLMEWKEITPGGWYYGSNKPPGNILYLRELLRRRRCAGLWTDPRTVRPFLRGKLEQPQHSHPYEDTYLEEVAYCVEELRDAELLDDLLEALDGLLKSLPKGRLSHCAIGSAGAFRALGAPALEALRRAAAAPGEYAEQFGWILRATERPDPSTRELLGWADGEFLKGKIEDGFDRSAFQFYDEALRLGPSAHAAFQLAWIDRAFGTEIVPERVEWIRQLGFYDEELLAELSRPAAVPLTGFRTEWRSIITKRERDPARAARAEKAGLPSLAAYWAYEERHELAALEHLDRVWKAVEPRPGVNSGEPAAPLPTAVSDDALARRFIAISDCDICRGLDEYQWALTKGGDVETALPPEASRLIDHELCPVCGTFYQYETSYEFIYGGSEDEEKLTRLTPTQAKSRLPEQVYEAIIRWMPGNLKHTEAQTRRYAAKSMVAHHLARGEAAAIRPYLSHADPAVVRGALEVLLHALDEGAYEGAEVVPELRADVALLESSPDELLANFARGIARYLNQSE
;
A
#
# COMPACT_ATOMS: atom_id res chain seq x y z
N MET A 1 52.35 1.12 8.54
CA MET A 1 52.66 0.95 9.97
C MET A 1 52.45 -0.52 10.30
N SER A 2 53.44 -1.16 10.92
CA SER A 2 53.51 -2.62 11.10
C SER A 2 52.89 -3.08 12.42
N GLU A 3 52.50 -4.34 12.44
CA GLU A 3 51.84 -5.13 13.50
C GLU A 3 52.62 -5.22 14.84
N GLN A 4 53.72 -4.47 14.98
CA GLN A 4 54.61 -4.47 16.14
C GLN A 4 54.26 -3.36 17.17
N GLU A 5 53.40 -2.39 16.83
CA GLU A 5 53.06 -1.26 17.72
C GLU A 5 51.81 -1.51 18.59
N ARG A 6 51.21 -2.71 18.55
CA ARG A 6 49.97 -3.03 19.32
C ARG A 6 50.18 -3.72 20.67
N ASN A 7 51.39 -4.14 21.05
CA ASN A 7 51.60 -4.99 22.23
C ASN A 7 52.22 -4.31 23.46
N ASP A 8 52.49 -3.00 23.45
CA ASP A 8 53.28 -2.35 24.52
C ASP A 8 52.48 -1.35 25.39
N THR A 9 51.20 -1.57 25.66
CA THR A 9 50.43 -0.69 26.58
C THR A 9 49.52 -1.41 27.57
N GLU A 10 50.06 -2.37 28.31
CA GLU A 10 49.49 -2.75 29.62
C GLU A 10 50.59 -2.75 30.69
N GLY A 11 50.68 -1.64 31.44
CA GLY A 11 51.67 -1.49 32.49
C GLY A 11 51.49 -0.21 33.29
N PHE A 12 50.41 -0.09 34.05
CA PHE A 12 50.33 0.89 35.14
C PHE A 12 49.81 0.24 36.43
N LYS A 13 50.75 -0.02 37.35
CA LYS A 13 50.49 -0.43 38.73
C LYS A 13 50.03 0.79 39.53
N THR A 14 48.87 0.70 40.18
CA THR A 14 48.53 1.58 41.31
C THR A 14 48.82 0.88 42.63
N THR A 15 49.38 1.68 43.53
CA THR A 15 49.88 1.35 44.86
C THR A 15 48.76 1.09 45.87
N GLY A 16 49.06 0.24 46.86
CA GLY A 16 48.10 -0.34 47.78
C GLY A 16 47.51 0.60 48.85
N ALA A 17 46.32 0.22 49.29
CA ALA A 17 45.74 0.54 50.59
C ALA A 17 45.35 -0.77 51.28
N ALA A 18 45.61 -0.86 52.58
CA ALA A 18 45.46 -2.08 53.37
C ALA A 18 43.99 -2.51 53.49
N LYS A 19 43.73 -3.80 53.19
CA LYS A 19 42.46 -4.49 53.40
C LYS A 19 42.23 -4.69 54.92
N PRO A 20 41.07 -4.32 55.50
CA PRO A 20 40.75 -4.70 56.87
C PRO A 20 40.57 -6.22 56.96
N ALA A 21 40.92 -6.79 58.12
CA ALA A 21 40.88 -8.23 58.36
C ALA A 21 39.47 -8.81 58.15
N ASP A 22 39.38 -9.87 57.35
CA ASP A 22 38.17 -10.65 57.15
C ASP A 22 37.71 -11.26 58.50
N PRO A 23 36.42 -11.15 58.89
CA PRO A 23 35.91 -11.84 60.07
C PRO A 23 35.98 -13.35 59.85
N ALA A 24 36.40 -14.08 60.88
CA ALA A 24 36.47 -15.54 60.85
C ALA A 24 35.09 -16.14 60.50
N PRO A 25 35.04 -17.17 59.63
CA PRO A 25 33.79 -17.81 59.29
C PRO A 25 33.21 -18.47 60.55
N PRO A 26 31.89 -18.39 60.77
CA PRO A 26 31.26 -19.18 61.82
C PRO A 26 31.46 -20.67 61.48
N ASP A 27 31.98 -21.42 62.46
CA ASP A 27 32.00 -22.89 62.45
C ASP A 27 30.56 -23.40 62.33
N SER A 28 30.11 -23.54 61.09
CA SER A 28 28.88 -24.24 60.72
C SER A 28 29.31 -25.57 60.15
N GLU A 29 29.37 -26.59 61.01
CA GLU A 29 29.19 -27.96 60.55
C GLU A 29 27.81 -27.98 59.88
N GLY A 30 27.81 -27.87 58.55
CA GLY A 30 26.62 -27.69 57.75
C GLY A 30 25.62 -28.80 58.03
N ALA A 31 24.49 -28.44 58.60
CA ALA A 31 23.29 -29.26 58.49
C ALA A 31 22.97 -29.32 56.99
N GLY A 32 23.43 -30.39 56.33
CA GLY A 32 23.06 -30.66 54.94
C GLY A 32 21.54 -30.65 54.81
N LEU A 33 21.07 -30.37 53.59
CA LEU A 33 19.65 -30.52 53.27
C LEU A 33 19.16 -31.90 53.74
N ALA A 34 17.97 -31.96 54.32
CA ALA A 34 17.34 -33.25 54.57
C ALA A 34 17.25 -34.00 53.24
N PRO A 35 17.41 -35.34 53.21
CA PRO A 35 17.41 -36.11 51.95
C PRO A 35 16.20 -35.86 51.05
N GLU A 36 15.05 -35.50 51.64
CA GLU A 36 13.84 -35.13 50.91
C GLU A 36 13.95 -33.77 50.19
N HIS A 37 14.62 -32.79 50.80
CA HIS A 37 14.86 -31.47 50.19
C HIS A 37 15.91 -31.55 49.08
N GLU A 38 16.96 -32.36 49.28
CA GLU A 38 17.97 -32.63 48.25
C GLU A 38 17.31 -33.26 47.01
N ARG A 39 16.43 -34.25 47.20
CA ARG A 39 15.65 -34.85 46.10
C ARG A 39 14.76 -33.83 45.37
N LEU A 40 14.13 -32.90 46.08
CA LEU A 40 13.28 -31.87 45.47
C LEU A 40 14.11 -30.84 44.68
N TRP A 41 15.31 -30.52 45.17
CA TRP A 41 16.26 -29.66 44.46
C TRP A 41 16.80 -30.34 43.20
N GLU A 42 17.19 -31.62 43.27
CA GLU A 42 17.59 -32.42 42.10
C GLU A 42 16.46 -32.49 41.07
N LYS A 43 15.22 -32.69 41.51
CA LYS A 43 14.06 -32.66 40.62
C LYS A 43 13.92 -31.30 39.93
N PHE A 44 14.10 -30.19 40.65
CA PHE A 44 14.11 -28.86 40.03
C PHE A 44 15.19 -28.73 38.96
N LEU A 45 16.42 -29.19 39.23
CA LEU A 45 17.52 -29.14 38.26
C LEU A 45 17.23 -30.00 37.02
N GLU A 46 16.64 -31.19 37.17
CA GLU A 46 16.22 -32.04 36.04
C GLU A 46 15.15 -31.35 35.17
N GLU A 47 14.15 -30.72 35.80
CA GLU A 47 13.09 -29.98 35.11
C GLU A 47 13.64 -28.72 34.43
N PHE A 48 14.61 -28.06 35.06
CA PHE A 48 15.30 -26.88 34.54
C PHE A 48 16.18 -27.22 33.32
N GLU A 49 17.04 -28.24 33.41
CA GLU A 49 17.86 -28.70 32.28
C GLU A 49 16.99 -29.26 31.15
N GLY A 50 15.88 -29.92 31.49
CA GLY A 50 14.89 -30.38 30.52
C GLY A 50 14.22 -29.23 29.77
N HIS A 51 13.92 -28.13 30.47
CA HIS A 51 13.34 -26.91 29.91
C HIS A 51 14.33 -26.16 29.01
N ASP A 52 15.60 -26.00 29.42
CA ASP A 52 16.62 -25.29 28.64
C ASP A 52 17.00 -26.02 27.34
N ASN A 53 16.95 -27.35 27.33
CA ASN A 53 17.18 -28.15 26.14
C ASN A 53 15.96 -28.22 25.20
N TRP A 54 14.87 -27.52 25.52
CA TRP A 54 13.62 -27.62 24.79
C TRP A 54 13.45 -26.54 23.73
N LEU A 55 13.96 -26.81 22.53
CA LEU A 55 13.91 -25.90 21.38
C LEU A 55 12.59 -25.93 20.60
N SER A 56 11.43 -25.96 21.28
CA SER A 56 10.13 -25.99 20.59
C SER A 56 9.07 -25.20 21.33
N GLU A 57 8.87 -23.94 20.91
CA GLU A 57 7.90 -22.96 21.44
C GLU A 57 6.41 -23.38 21.36
N PHE A 58 6.07 -24.57 20.87
CA PHE A 58 4.70 -24.91 20.44
C PHE A 58 4.11 -26.21 21.01
N THR A 59 4.66 -26.72 22.10
CA THR A 59 3.99 -27.70 22.98
C THR A 59 3.98 -27.13 24.41
N PRO A 60 3.13 -27.57 25.34
CA PRO A 60 3.33 -27.32 26.77
C PRO A 60 4.56 -28.09 27.25
N ALA A 61 5.49 -27.43 27.94
CA ALA A 61 6.70 -28.08 28.45
C ALA A 61 6.30 -29.32 29.24
N PRO A 62 6.85 -30.51 28.92
CA PRO A 62 6.70 -31.64 29.82
C PRO A 62 7.43 -31.35 31.15
N PHE A 63 8.19 -30.26 31.20
CA PHE A 63 8.93 -29.79 32.35
C PHE A 63 8.29 -28.54 32.98
N ASP A 64 8.14 -28.55 34.30
CA ASP A 64 7.64 -27.43 35.09
C ASP A 64 8.68 -27.03 36.16
N PRO A 65 9.79 -26.36 35.76
CA PRO A 65 10.83 -25.94 36.69
C PRO A 65 10.28 -24.99 37.77
N SER A 66 9.25 -24.21 37.46
CA SER A 66 8.59 -23.33 38.44
C SER A 66 7.88 -24.13 39.53
N GLY A 67 7.06 -25.12 39.15
CA GLY A 67 6.37 -26.00 40.08
C GLY A 67 7.34 -26.84 40.93
N ALA A 68 8.41 -27.34 40.33
CA ALA A 68 9.44 -28.11 41.03
C ALA A 68 10.23 -27.24 42.03
N LEU A 69 10.63 -26.02 41.64
CA LEU A 69 11.29 -25.07 42.53
C LEU A 69 10.38 -24.65 43.68
N ARG A 70 9.09 -24.40 43.42
CA ARG A 70 8.13 -24.04 44.46
C ARG A 70 7.96 -25.18 45.46
N ALA A 71 7.86 -26.42 44.99
CA ALA A 71 7.78 -27.58 45.87
C ALA A 71 9.04 -27.73 46.76
N PHE A 72 10.24 -27.45 46.22
CA PHE A 72 11.48 -27.39 47.00
C PHE A 72 11.42 -26.30 48.07
N VAL A 73 11.07 -25.07 47.68
CA VAL A 73 11.00 -23.91 48.58
C VAL A 73 9.98 -24.13 49.70
N GLU A 74 8.79 -24.65 49.38
CA GLU A 74 7.73 -24.90 50.36
C GLU A 74 8.11 -25.98 51.38
N ALA A 75 8.78 -27.05 50.94
CA ALA A 75 9.22 -28.15 51.79
C ALA A 75 10.43 -27.76 52.66
N ALA A 76 11.41 -27.09 52.08
CA ALA A 76 12.67 -26.78 52.75
C ALA A 76 12.62 -25.52 53.62
N GLY A 77 11.74 -24.55 53.32
CA GLY A 77 11.66 -23.29 54.05
C GLY A 77 13.02 -22.60 54.17
N ASP A 78 13.37 -22.11 55.35
CA ASP A 78 14.67 -21.45 55.61
C ASP A 78 15.88 -22.33 55.28
N ALA A 79 15.73 -23.66 55.29
CA ALA A 79 16.82 -24.57 54.95
C ALA A 79 17.19 -24.53 53.45
N ALA A 80 16.33 -23.97 52.57
CA ALA A 80 16.66 -23.78 51.16
C ALA A 80 17.56 -22.55 50.91
N VAL A 81 17.68 -21.62 51.87
CA VAL A 81 18.41 -20.35 51.66
C VAL A 81 19.84 -20.54 51.18
N PRO A 82 20.68 -21.43 51.75
CA PRO A 82 22.06 -21.61 51.29
C PRO A 82 22.12 -22.08 49.83
N THR A 83 21.31 -23.08 49.48
CA THR A 83 21.26 -23.68 48.13
C THR A 83 20.77 -22.68 47.08
N LEU A 84 19.73 -21.91 47.40
CA LEU A 84 19.22 -20.87 46.50
C LEU A 84 20.17 -19.67 46.37
N THR A 85 20.89 -19.33 47.44
CA THR A 85 21.92 -18.28 47.43
C THR A 85 23.11 -18.69 46.56
N GLU A 86 23.56 -19.94 46.67
CA GLU A 86 24.58 -20.50 45.80
C GLU A 86 24.14 -20.45 44.34
N ALA A 87 22.93 -20.94 44.03
CA ALA A 87 22.34 -20.87 42.69
C ALA A 87 22.28 -19.43 42.16
N ALA A 88 21.77 -18.48 42.97
CA ALA A 88 21.65 -17.07 42.64
C ALA A 88 23.00 -16.37 42.39
N SER A 89 24.07 -16.87 42.98
CA SER A 89 25.43 -16.31 42.88
C SER A 89 26.32 -16.99 41.82
N GLY A 90 25.86 -18.10 41.24
CA GLY A 90 26.60 -18.86 40.23
C GLY A 90 26.69 -18.18 38.86
N ASP A 91 27.63 -18.64 38.03
CA ASP A 91 27.91 -18.09 36.69
C ASP A 91 26.84 -18.45 35.63
N ASN A 92 25.99 -19.45 35.91
CA ASN A 92 24.86 -19.81 35.05
C ASN A 92 23.71 -18.80 35.26
N LYS A 93 23.51 -17.91 34.28
CA LYS A 93 22.54 -16.80 34.37
C LYS A 93 21.10 -17.27 34.57
N ASP A 94 20.73 -18.40 33.98
CA ASP A 94 19.36 -18.92 34.04
C ASP A 94 19.11 -19.59 35.40
N LEU A 95 20.07 -20.38 35.89
CA LEU A 95 20.00 -20.93 37.25
C LEU A 95 20.08 -19.82 38.33
N SER A 96 20.84 -18.75 38.05
CA SER A 96 20.92 -17.57 38.90
C SER A 96 19.59 -16.83 39.01
N TYR A 97 18.85 -16.73 37.90
CA TYR A 97 17.48 -16.21 37.91
C TYR A 97 16.56 -17.06 38.80
N TRP A 98 16.58 -18.38 38.65
CA TRP A 98 15.73 -19.27 39.43
C TRP A 98 16.10 -19.32 40.92
N GLY A 99 17.38 -19.24 41.25
CA GLY A 99 17.84 -19.09 42.65
C GLY A 99 17.24 -17.84 43.31
N ARG A 100 17.22 -16.70 42.59
CA ARG A 100 16.59 -15.46 43.07
C ARG A 100 15.07 -15.58 43.19
N ALA A 101 14.42 -16.25 42.23
CA ALA A 101 12.98 -16.50 42.29
C ALA A 101 12.60 -17.36 43.51
N GLY A 102 13.39 -18.39 43.82
CA GLY A 102 13.18 -19.23 45.00
C GLY A 102 13.39 -18.48 46.31
N LEU A 103 14.41 -17.60 46.40
CA LEU A 103 14.63 -16.74 47.56
C LEU A 103 13.43 -15.80 47.80
N LYS A 104 12.89 -15.22 46.72
CA LYS A 104 11.70 -14.36 46.79
C LYS A 104 10.46 -15.09 47.29
N TRP A 105 10.28 -16.37 46.96
CA TRP A 105 9.18 -17.17 47.50
C TRP A 105 9.34 -17.50 48.98
N LEU A 106 10.57 -17.54 49.50
CA LEU A 106 10.82 -17.57 50.94
C LEU A 106 10.50 -16.23 51.61
N GLU A 107 10.78 -15.11 50.92
CA GLU A 107 10.48 -13.75 51.40
C GLU A 107 8.98 -13.48 51.54
N GLU A 108 8.11 -14.07 50.71
CA GLU A 108 6.65 -13.99 50.88
C GLU A 108 6.16 -14.52 52.25
N ARG A 109 7.02 -15.22 53.02
CA ARG A 109 6.75 -15.68 54.40
C ARG A 109 7.38 -14.80 55.49
N ALA A 110 8.30 -13.90 55.18
CA ALA A 110 8.95 -13.00 56.14
C ALA A 110 8.26 -11.63 56.14
N GLU A 111 8.00 -11.05 57.31
CA GLU A 111 7.35 -9.74 57.39
C GLU A 111 8.16 -8.66 56.64
N ALA A 112 7.45 -7.89 55.81
CA ALA A 112 7.99 -7.04 54.75
C ALA A 112 9.07 -6.02 55.20
N GLU A 113 9.14 -5.67 56.48
CA GLU A 113 10.15 -4.75 57.01
C GLU A 113 11.56 -5.37 57.09
N GLU A 114 11.67 -6.68 57.38
CA GLU A 114 12.96 -7.35 57.53
C GLU A 114 13.56 -7.75 56.16
N ALA A 115 12.70 -8.05 55.20
CA ALA A 115 13.07 -8.29 53.79
C ALA A 115 13.67 -7.03 53.15
N ALA A 116 13.02 -5.87 53.31
CA ALA A 116 13.50 -4.60 52.77
C ALA A 116 14.84 -4.15 53.40
N ALA A 117 15.05 -4.42 54.70
CA ALA A 117 16.30 -4.10 55.40
C ALA A 117 17.47 -5.00 54.96
N ARG A 118 17.21 -6.28 54.65
CA ARG A 118 18.22 -7.21 54.11
C ARG A 118 18.58 -6.92 52.66
N GLU A 119 17.61 -6.49 51.85
CA GLU A 119 17.84 -6.13 50.44
C GLU A 119 18.67 -4.84 50.31
N ALA A 120 18.45 -3.86 51.19
CA ALA A 120 19.30 -2.66 51.30
C ALA A 120 20.74 -2.98 51.75
N TYR A 121 20.91 -3.98 52.61
CA TYR A 121 22.22 -4.45 53.06
C TYR A 121 22.98 -5.19 51.95
N LEU A 122 22.30 -6.05 51.18
CA LEU A 122 22.90 -6.73 50.02
C LEU A 122 23.35 -5.76 48.93
N TRP A 123 22.63 -4.64 48.75
CA TRP A 123 22.97 -3.56 47.82
C TRP A 123 24.29 -2.83 48.16
N GLU A 124 24.57 -2.62 49.45
CA GLU A 124 25.84 -2.01 49.91
C GLU A 124 27.03 -2.95 49.69
N VAL A 125 26.84 -4.27 49.80
CA VAL A 125 27.91 -5.26 49.74
C VAL A 125 28.33 -5.62 48.30
N THR A 126 27.42 -5.52 47.31
CA THR A 126 27.71 -5.89 45.91
C THR A 126 28.36 -4.80 45.05
N GLY A 127 28.67 -3.63 45.62
CA GLY A 127 29.60 -2.66 45.03
C GLY A 127 29.18 -2.06 43.68
N GLY A 128 27.88 -1.79 43.49
CA GLY A 128 27.40 -0.89 42.42
C GLY A 128 27.82 -1.23 40.99
N LYS A 129 27.87 -2.51 40.60
CA LYS A 129 28.02 -2.88 39.19
C LYS A 129 26.66 -2.85 38.47
N PRO A 130 26.54 -2.13 37.34
CA PRO A 130 25.30 -2.00 36.58
C PRO A 130 24.98 -3.35 35.92
N GLY A 131 23.87 -3.96 36.34
CA GLY A 131 23.50 -5.29 35.86
C GLY A 131 22.38 -5.98 36.65
N SER A 132 21.99 -5.45 37.81
CA SER A 132 20.76 -5.86 38.50
C SER A 132 19.96 -4.64 38.92
N ASP A 133 19.38 -3.94 37.94
CA ASP A 133 18.44 -2.83 38.15
C ASP A 133 17.01 -3.31 38.49
N LEU A 134 16.87 -4.58 38.86
CA LEU A 134 15.60 -5.15 39.30
C LEU A 134 15.43 -4.92 40.80
N HIS A 135 14.28 -4.35 41.15
CA HIS A 135 13.48 -4.64 42.35
C HIS A 135 13.17 -3.55 43.41
N PRO A 136 14.02 -2.58 43.81
CA PRO A 136 13.68 -1.72 44.96
C PRO A 136 12.50 -0.77 44.71
N ALA A 137 12.47 -0.11 43.56
CA ALA A 137 11.43 0.85 43.19
C ALA A 137 10.06 0.19 42.92
N VAL A 138 10.07 -0.97 42.26
CA VAL A 138 8.85 -1.74 41.94
C VAL A 138 8.32 -2.44 43.18
N ALA A 139 9.19 -2.93 44.07
CA ALA A 139 8.80 -3.43 45.39
C ALA A 139 8.27 -2.31 46.30
N LEU A 140 8.88 -1.11 46.27
CA LEU A 140 8.38 0.05 47.00
C LEU A 140 7.00 0.51 46.50
N GLU A 141 6.70 0.53 45.19
CA GLU A 141 5.34 0.87 44.72
C GLU A 141 4.31 -0.23 45.02
N ALA A 142 4.72 -1.49 45.00
CA ALA A 142 3.83 -2.60 45.37
C ALA A 142 3.46 -2.59 46.87
N ALA A 143 4.35 -2.10 47.74
CA ALA A 143 4.14 -2.02 49.19
C ALA A 143 3.59 -0.65 49.67
N ASP A 144 4.02 0.46 49.05
CA ASP A 144 3.64 1.84 49.39
C ASP A 144 3.78 2.78 48.17
N PRO A 145 2.71 2.92 47.35
CA PRO A 145 2.70 3.78 46.17
C PRO A 145 3.09 5.24 46.45
N ALA A 146 2.77 5.78 47.64
CA ALA A 146 3.07 7.17 47.97
C ALA A 146 4.57 7.39 48.17
N ARG A 147 5.28 6.42 48.76
CA ARG A 147 6.72 6.51 49.03
C ARG A 147 7.56 6.34 47.78
N ALA A 148 7.19 5.45 46.87
CA ALA A 148 7.89 5.28 45.60
C ALA A 148 7.74 6.51 44.69
N ARG A 149 6.53 7.11 44.65
CA ARG A 149 6.30 8.39 43.97
C ARG A 149 7.17 9.51 44.54
N ALA A 150 7.28 9.57 45.87
CA ALA A 150 8.16 10.53 46.55
C ALA A 150 9.66 10.30 46.25
N ALA A 151 10.05 9.06 45.91
CA ALA A 151 11.42 8.71 45.52
C ALA A 151 11.72 8.97 44.02
N GLY A 152 10.72 9.28 43.20
CA GLY A 152 10.92 9.58 41.77
C GLY A 152 11.25 8.35 40.90
N ALA A 153 10.95 7.15 41.39
CA ALA A 153 11.21 5.88 40.71
C ALA A 153 10.64 5.82 39.28
N GLN A 154 9.44 6.35 39.10
CA GLN A 154 8.69 6.47 37.85
C GLN A 154 9.41 7.25 36.75
N ARG A 155 10.46 8.03 37.08
CA ARG A 155 11.23 8.80 36.08
C ARG A 155 12.20 7.93 35.29
N ASN A 156 12.43 6.69 35.72
CA ASN A 156 13.16 5.71 34.93
C ASN A 156 12.19 5.02 33.95
N PRO A 157 12.40 5.09 32.62
CA PRO A 157 11.48 4.52 31.63
C PRO A 157 11.21 3.03 31.79
N PHE A 158 12.21 2.25 32.22
CA PHE A 158 12.05 0.82 32.45
C PHE A 158 11.19 0.55 33.68
N VAL A 159 11.40 1.29 34.76
CA VAL A 159 10.56 1.20 35.96
C VAL A 159 9.13 1.62 35.65
N LEU A 160 8.96 2.70 34.88
CA LEU A 160 7.65 3.17 34.43
C LEU A 160 6.88 2.11 33.65
N ASP A 161 7.53 1.39 32.71
CA ASP A 161 6.92 0.27 31.98
C ASP A 161 6.44 -0.84 32.93
N LEU A 162 7.24 -1.18 33.95
CA LEU A 162 6.87 -2.17 34.96
C LEU A 162 5.71 -1.71 35.85
N LEU A 163 5.69 -0.43 36.24
CA LEU A 163 4.58 0.15 37.01
C LEU A 163 3.28 0.12 36.21
N ILE A 164 3.33 0.44 34.91
CA ILE A 164 2.17 0.34 34.03
C ILE A 164 1.64 -1.10 33.99
N ARG A 165 2.52 -2.11 33.79
CA ARG A 165 2.13 -3.53 33.85
C ARG A 165 1.51 -3.90 35.19
N PHE A 166 2.05 -3.39 36.29
CA PHE A 166 1.52 -3.63 37.63
C PHE A 166 0.09 -3.08 37.78
N TYR A 167 -0.15 -1.80 37.45
CA TYR A 167 -1.49 -1.23 37.54
C TYR A 167 -2.47 -1.89 36.56
N LEU A 168 -2.02 -2.24 35.34
CA LEU A 168 -2.83 -3.00 34.39
C LEU A 168 -3.27 -4.36 34.94
N GLY A 169 -2.40 -5.02 35.72
CA GLY A 169 -2.73 -6.27 36.40
C GLY A 169 -3.79 -6.12 37.49
N ARG A 170 -4.02 -4.91 37.99
CA ARG A 170 -5.06 -4.61 38.99
C ARG A 170 -6.38 -4.17 38.34
N GLY A 171 -6.31 -3.46 37.21
CA GLY A 171 -7.49 -3.04 36.44
C GLY A 171 -7.15 -1.92 35.47
N ILE A 172 -7.99 -1.74 34.43
CA ILE A 172 -7.77 -0.69 33.43
C ILE A 172 -8.05 0.71 34.01
N GLU A 173 -8.94 0.80 34.98
CA GLU A 173 -9.26 2.00 35.75
C GLU A 173 -8.05 2.49 36.56
N GLU A 174 -7.43 1.61 37.33
CA GLU A 174 -6.27 1.96 38.16
C GLU A 174 -5.05 2.31 37.31
N ALA A 175 -4.84 1.60 36.19
CA ALA A 175 -3.81 1.97 35.21
C ALA A 175 -4.07 3.35 34.58
N THR A 176 -5.33 3.67 34.28
CA THR A 176 -5.71 4.97 33.75
C THR A 176 -5.46 6.09 34.76
N GLU A 177 -5.89 5.91 36.01
CA GLU A 177 -5.64 6.89 37.08
C GLU A 177 -4.13 7.13 37.28
N PHE A 178 -3.32 6.07 37.24
CA PHE A 178 -1.87 6.17 37.31
C PHE A 178 -1.29 6.94 36.12
N CYS A 179 -1.69 6.63 34.89
CA CYS A 179 -1.24 7.35 33.70
C CYS A 179 -1.60 8.84 33.73
N VAL A 180 -2.84 9.17 34.12
CA VAL A 180 -3.29 10.56 34.29
C VAL A 180 -2.50 11.26 35.38
N TRP A 181 -2.21 10.56 36.49
CA TRP A 181 -1.37 11.12 37.55
C TRP A 181 0.04 11.47 37.06
N ILE A 182 0.70 10.58 36.31
CA ILE A 182 2.01 10.84 35.69
C ILE A 182 1.94 12.07 34.78
N ILE A 183 0.91 12.14 33.93
CA ILE A 183 0.68 13.28 33.03
C ILE A 183 0.56 14.60 33.79
N ASP A 184 -0.11 14.60 34.94
CA ASP A 184 -0.42 15.81 35.70
C ASP A 184 0.70 16.26 36.64
N HIS A 185 1.59 15.34 37.06
CA HIS A 185 2.52 15.59 38.17
C HIS A 185 4.00 15.40 37.82
N GLU A 186 4.33 14.79 36.69
CA GLU A 186 5.73 14.55 36.30
C GLU A 186 6.23 15.52 35.22
N ASP A 187 7.55 15.51 35.03
CA ASP A 187 8.20 16.31 34.00
C ASP A 187 7.96 15.78 32.57
N ALA A 188 8.24 16.62 31.59
CA ALA A 188 8.05 16.31 30.17
C ALA A 188 8.79 15.04 29.71
N ALA A 189 9.96 14.74 30.29
CA ALA A 189 10.74 13.54 29.95
C ALA A 189 10.02 12.27 30.41
N THR A 190 9.46 12.30 31.62
CA THR A 190 8.71 11.18 32.21
C THR A 190 7.37 10.98 31.52
N VAL A 191 6.65 12.07 31.22
CA VAL A 191 5.42 12.00 30.42
C VAL A 191 5.70 11.43 29.03
N LYS A 192 6.79 11.83 28.37
CA LYS A 192 7.17 11.22 27.09
C LYS A 192 7.48 9.72 27.25
N ALA A 193 8.22 9.34 28.28
CA ALA A 193 8.53 7.93 28.56
C ALA A 193 7.27 7.08 28.82
N LEU A 194 6.24 7.67 29.46
CA LEU A 194 4.93 7.04 29.62
C LEU A 194 4.30 6.73 28.26
N LEU A 195 4.28 7.70 27.35
CA LEU A 195 3.67 7.59 26.03
C LEU A 195 4.45 6.64 25.09
N ASP A 196 5.76 6.54 25.29
CA ASP A 196 6.63 5.59 24.62
C ASP A 196 6.59 4.16 25.23
N SER A 197 5.91 3.97 26.37
CA SER A 197 5.89 2.68 27.09
C SER A 197 5.29 1.58 26.23
N THR A 198 6.05 0.51 26.02
CA THR A 198 5.58 -0.68 25.30
C THR A 198 4.44 -1.36 26.05
N ALA A 199 4.45 -1.42 27.38
CA ALA A 199 3.37 -1.99 28.16
C ALA A 199 2.05 -1.23 27.98
N LEU A 200 2.08 0.10 28.03
CA LEU A 200 0.88 0.92 27.82
C LEU A 200 0.36 0.75 26.39
N GLN A 201 1.26 0.79 25.41
CA GLN A 201 0.93 0.56 24.01
C GLN A 201 0.38 -0.86 23.78
N GLU A 202 0.99 -1.90 24.34
CA GLU A 202 0.50 -3.28 24.25
C GLU A 202 -0.87 -3.45 24.88
N ALA A 203 -1.11 -2.86 26.05
CA ALA A 203 -2.39 -2.97 26.74
C ALA A 203 -3.54 -2.31 25.96
N LEU A 204 -3.24 -1.24 25.24
CA LEU A 204 -4.23 -0.52 24.44
C LEU A 204 -4.33 -1.05 23.00
N PHE A 205 -3.25 -1.60 22.44
CA PHE A 205 -3.18 -2.00 21.02
C PHE A 205 -3.23 -3.52 20.79
N ARG A 206 -2.81 -4.39 21.72
CA ARG A 206 -2.90 -5.87 21.54
C ARG A 206 -4.34 -6.34 21.70
N ARG A 207 -5.08 -6.33 20.59
CA ARG A 207 -6.34 -7.06 20.44
C ARG A 207 -6.06 -8.56 20.32
N GLY A 208 -6.44 -9.35 21.32
CA GLY A 208 -6.72 -10.77 21.11
C GLY A 208 -8.09 -10.93 20.43
N PRO A 209 -8.31 -11.98 19.60
CA PRO A 209 -9.61 -12.22 19.00
C PRO A 209 -10.69 -12.39 20.09
N GLY A 210 -11.71 -11.53 20.07
CA GLY A 210 -12.92 -11.67 20.89
C GLY A 210 -12.97 -10.91 22.22
N LYS A 211 -12.04 -9.99 22.52
CA LYS A 211 -12.18 -9.07 23.68
C LYS A 211 -12.19 -7.62 23.20
N LEU A 212 -13.38 -7.01 23.21
CA LEU A 212 -13.51 -5.55 23.21
C LEU A 212 -12.86 -5.06 24.50
N VAL A 213 -11.72 -4.41 24.40
CA VAL A 213 -11.29 -3.49 25.47
C VAL A 213 -12.30 -2.35 25.41
N GLU A 214 -12.94 -2.04 26.53
CA GLU A 214 -13.68 -0.79 26.66
C GLU A 214 -12.75 0.34 26.17
N PRO A 215 -13.22 1.24 25.28
CA PRO A 215 -12.37 2.28 24.71
C PRO A 215 -11.57 2.95 25.82
N CYS A 216 -10.30 3.31 25.54
CA CYS A 216 -9.46 4.09 26.47
C CYS A 216 -10.35 4.93 27.38
N LEU A 217 -10.27 4.69 28.68
CA LEU A 217 -11.21 5.33 29.62
C LEU A 217 -11.26 6.82 29.28
N PRO A 218 -12.46 7.40 29.06
CA PRO A 218 -12.63 8.74 28.48
C PRO A 218 -11.72 9.82 29.09
N GLN A 219 -11.36 9.64 30.37
CA GLN A 219 -10.41 10.47 31.12
C GLN A 219 -8.98 10.49 30.53
N LEU A 220 -8.38 9.32 30.24
CA LEU A 220 -7.04 9.27 29.65
C LEU A 220 -7.04 9.90 28.27
N THR A 221 -8.06 9.63 27.47
CA THR A 221 -8.18 10.19 26.12
C THR A 221 -8.39 11.69 26.11
N GLU A 222 -9.28 12.20 26.97
CA GLU A 222 -9.48 13.64 27.13
C GLU A 222 -8.16 14.32 27.54
N ARG A 223 -7.42 13.70 28.46
CA ARG A 223 -6.14 14.25 28.93
C ARG A 223 -5.06 14.23 27.86
N LEU A 224 -4.97 13.15 27.08
CA LEU A 224 -4.07 13.06 25.93
C LEU A 224 -4.42 14.10 24.85
N CYS A 225 -5.70 14.35 24.59
CA CYS A 225 -6.13 15.43 23.70
C CYS A 225 -5.65 16.80 24.22
N GLN A 226 -5.87 17.10 25.50
CA GLN A 226 -5.39 18.35 26.11
C GLN A 226 -3.86 18.49 26.01
N LEU A 227 -3.12 17.43 26.31
CA LEU A 227 -1.67 17.41 26.15
C LEU A 227 -1.25 17.73 24.71
N SER A 228 -1.86 17.04 23.74
CA SER A 228 -1.52 17.22 22.31
C SER A 228 -1.80 18.64 21.80
N GLU A 229 -2.81 19.32 22.38
CA GLU A 229 -3.24 20.65 21.95
C GLU A 229 -2.49 21.80 22.62
N SER A 230 -2.15 21.68 23.92
CA SER A 230 -1.71 22.82 24.73
C SER A 230 -0.50 22.59 25.63
N HIS A 231 0.14 21.42 25.62
CA HIS A 231 1.34 21.22 26.45
C HIS A 231 2.50 22.09 25.97
N ASP A 232 3.30 22.67 26.87
CA ASP A 232 4.38 23.61 26.49
C ASP A 232 5.54 22.91 25.75
N ASP A 233 5.87 21.67 26.14
CA ASP A 233 6.91 20.85 25.50
C ASP A 233 6.42 20.19 24.20
N GLU A 234 7.10 20.47 23.10
CA GLU A 234 6.80 19.96 21.76
C GLU A 234 6.92 18.43 21.64
N LYS A 235 7.86 17.80 22.34
CA LYS A 235 8.04 16.35 22.31
C LYS A 235 6.89 15.62 22.99
N VAL A 236 6.35 16.21 24.07
CA VAL A 236 5.16 15.68 24.75
C VAL A 236 3.93 15.85 23.87
N ARG A 237 3.76 17.01 23.21
CA ARG A 237 2.65 17.21 22.26
C ARG A 237 2.69 16.16 21.14
N GLY A 238 3.86 15.95 20.54
CA GLY A 238 4.10 14.94 19.50
C GLY A 238 3.79 13.52 19.97
N ALA A 239 4.38 13.10 21.09
CA ALA A 239 4.14 11.76 21.64
C ALA A 239 2.66 11.53 22.02
N ALA A 240 1.96 12.54 22.53
CA ALA A 240 0.54 12.43 22.88
C ALA A 240 -0.32 12.33 21.62
N ALA A 241 0.01 13.08 20.57
CA ALA A 241 -0.66 13.00 19.27
C ALA A 241 -0.46 11.61 18.63
N ASP A 242 0.79 11.12 18.56
CA ASP A 242 1.10 9.80 18.01
C ASP A 242 0.37 8.69 18.77
N PHE A 243 0.34 8.78 20.10
CA PHE A 243 -0.36 7.83 20.94
C PHE A 243 -1.87 7.82 20.66
N LEU A 244 -2.50 8.99 20.54
CA LEU A 244 -3.92 9.11 20.19
C LEU A 244 -4.25 8.48 18.83
N VAL A 245 -3.34 8.59 17.85
CA VAL A 245 -3.51 7.98 16.52
C VAL A 245 -3.46 6.47 16.60
N ARG A 246 -2.59 5.90 17.45
CA ARG A 246 -2.47 4.45 17.60
C ARG A 246 -3.59 3.85 18.46
N ALA A 247 -4.02 4.55 19.50
CA ALA A 247 -5.00 4.07 20.47
C ALA A 247 -6.43 4.00 19.96
N ASP A 248 -6.70 4.53 18.76
CA ASP A 248 -8.05 4.60 18.21
C ASP A 248 -9.12 5.14 19.19
N PRO A 249 -8.84 6.07 20.13
CA PRO A 249 -9.79 6.32 21.20
C PRO A 249 -10.71 7.53 20.95
N CYS A 250 -10.53 8.29 19.85
CA CYS A 250 -11.24 9.57 19.70
C CYS A 250 -11.41 10.10 18.27
N GLY A 251 -12.67 10.14 17.82
CA GLY A 251 -13.19 11.15 16.88
C GLY A 251 -12.77 11.02 15.42
N SER A 252 -13.46 11.76 14.55
CA SER A 252 -13.22 11.80 13.10
C SER A 252 -11.74 11.98 12.77
N ALA A 253 -11.21 11.25 11.78
CA ALA A 253 -9.82 11.33 11.31
C ALA A 253 -9.34 12.79 11.08
N SER A 254 -10.22 13.68 10.61
CA SER A 254 -9.98 15.12 10.48
C SER A 254 -9.48 15.82 11.75
N LYS A 255 -9.96 15.42 12.94
CA LYS A 255 -9.50 16.00 14.23
C LYS A 255 -8.05 15.57 14.53
N LEU A 256 -7.75 14.29 14.34
CA LEU A 256 -6.41 13.73 14.55
C LEU A 256 -5.40 14.37 13.59
N ILE A 257 -5.77 14.54 12.32
CA ILE A 257 -4.93 15.22 11.32
C ILE A 257 -4.54 16.63 11.78
N ARG A 258 -5.48 17.40 12.32
CA ARG A 258 -5.20 18.77 12.80
C ARG A 258 -4.31 18.78 14.03
N ILE A 259 -4.45 17.80 14.92
CA ILE A 259 -3.58 17.65 16.09
C ILE A 259 -2.16 17.34 15.64
N LEU A 260 -1.98 16.33 14.78
CA LEU A 260 -0.67 15.92 14.26
C LEU A 260 0.01 17.02 13.46
N ALA A 261 -0.74 17.71 12.61
CA ALA A 261 -0.19 18.81 11.82
C ALA A 261 0.33 19.97 12.68
N ARG A 262 -0.26 20.19 13.87
CA ARG A 262 0.25 21.16 14.86
C ARG A 262 1.43 20.63 15.64
N ALA A 263 1.42 19.34 15.97
CA ALA A 263 2.48 18.70 16.74
C ALA A 263 3.77 18.45 15.93
N GLN A 264 3.71 18.56 14.59
CA GLN A 264 4.80 18.21 13.67
C GLN A 264 5.34 16.79 13.87
N SER A 265 4.51 15.90 14.43
CA SER A 265 4.82 14.49 14.64
C SER A 265 3.97 13.70 13.66
N ILE A 266 4.63 13.02 12.72
CA ILE A 266 3.99 12.17 11.73
C ILE A 266 4.81 10.90 11.64
N ASP A 267 4.25 9.79 12.10
CA ASP A 267 4.81 8.46 11.88
C ASP A 267 4.17 7.78 10.66
N PHE A 268 4.65 6.58 10.33
CA PHE A 268 4.25 5.90 9.10
C PHE A 268 2.80 5.45 9.21
N LEU A 269 2.46 4.85 10.34
CA LEU A 269 1.11 4.40 10.67
C LEU A 269 0.09 5.55 10.59
N THR A 270 0.50 6.76 10.99
CA THR A 270 -0.31 7.98 10.87
C THR A 270 -0.64 8.29 9.42
N VAL A 271 0.36 8.28 8.54
CA VAL A 271 0.15 8.47 7.10
C VAL A 271 -0.76 7.38 6.58
N GLU A 272 -0.49 6.11 6.88
CA GLU A 272 -1.29 4.99 6.39
C GLU A 272 -2.76 5.10 6.77
N ARG A 273 -3.01 5.47 8.02
CA ARG A 273 -4.36 5.53 8.59
C ARG A 273 -5.14 6.74 8.10
N LEU A 274 -4.51 7.92 8.05
CA LEU A 274 -5.21 9.19 7.88
C LEU A 274 -5.18 9.71 6.44
N SER A 275 -4.30 9.18 5.57
CA SER A 275 -4.21 9.63 4.16
C SER A 275 -5.54 9.58 3.40
N PRO A 276 -6.42 8.57 3.61
CA PRO A 276 -7.70 8.52 2.91
C PRO A 276 -8.74 9.56 3.35
N ASP A 277 -8.47 10.37 4.38
CA ASP A 277 -9.34 11.48 4.81
C ASP A 277 -9.06 12.75 3.97
N PRO A 278 -10.09 13.51 3.54
CA PRO A 278 -9.93 14.75 2.78
C PRO A 278 -8.98 15.77 3.44
N ASP A 279 -9.04 15.92 4.77
CA ASP A 279 -8.22 16.84 5.56
C ASP A 279 -6.74 16.42 5.58
N SER A 280 -6.35 15.23 5.10
CA SER A 280 -4.96 14.76 5.12
C SER A 280 -4.00 15.65 4.31
N LEU A 281 -4.52 16.56 3.49
CA LEU A 281 -3.75 17.65 2.86
C LEU A 281 -3.02 18.52 3.89
N TYR A 282 -3.57 18.67 5.10
CA TYR A 282 -2.93 19.39 6.21
C TYR A 282 -1.66 18.70 6.72
N LEU A 283 -1.44 17.42 6.39
CA LEU A 283 -0.19 16.70 6.70
C LEU A 283 0.95 17.02 5.72
N LEU A 284 0.68 17.61 4.54
CA LEU A 284 1.73 17.93 3.58
C LEU A 284 2.73 18.94 4.13
N LYS A 285 2.24 20.03 4.72
CA LYS A 285 3.09 21.08 5.28
C LYS A 285 4.05 20.56 6.35
N PRO A 286 3.60 19.90 7.44
CA PRO A 286 4.50 19.36 8.44
C PRO A 286 5.47 18.33 7.86
N LEU A 287 5.08 17.48 6.90
CA LEU A 287 6.02 16.57 6.22
C LEU A 287 7.11 17.30 5.43
N MET A 288 6.74 18.36 4.71
CA MET A 288 7.69 19.17 3.93
C MET A 288 8.60 20.04 4.82
N GLU A 289 8.09 20.51 5.95
CA GLU A 289 8.84 21.32 6.92
C GLU A 289 9.63 20.47 7.93
N TRP A 290 9.40 19.15 7.94
CA TRP A 290 10.09 18.22 8.84
C TRP A 290 11.60 18.29 8.59
N LYS A 291 12.29 18.98 9.49
CA LYS A 291 13.75 18.95 9.54
C LYS A 291 14.12 17.55 9.98
N GLU A 292 14.98 16.87 9.21
CA GLU A 292 15.55 15.56 9.52
C GLU A 292 16.23 15.59 10.90
N ILE A 293 15.46 15.44 11.97
CA ILE A 293 15.91 15.50 13.35
C ILE A 293 15.40 14.22 14.00
N THR A 294 16.26 13.21 14.00
CA THR A 294 16.74 12.46 15.18
C THR A 294 17.16 11.05 14.70
N PRO A 295 18.41 10.61 14.94
CA PRO A 295 18.80 9.21 14.72
C PRO A 295 18.03 8.32 15.72
N GLY A 296 17.28 7.32 15.27
CA GLY A 296 16.57 6.43 16.20
C GLY A 296 15.54 5.46 15.61
N GLY A 297 15.09 5.64 14.38
CA GLY A 297 14.17 4.69 13.73
C GLY A 297 14.91 3.52 13.08
N TRP A 298 14.38 2.30 13.20
CA TRP A 298 14.94 1.10 12.60
C TRP A 298 14.48 0.96 11.14
N TYR A 299 15.33 1.34 10.18
CA TYR A 299 15.16 0.93 8.78
C TYR A 299 16.41 0.15 8.36
N TYR A 300 16.26 -1.08 7.84
CA TYR A 300 17.38 -1.96 7.43
C TYR A 300 18.43 -2.33 8.49
N GLY A 301 18.05 -2.43 9.78
CA GLY A 301 19.05 -2.65 10.84
C GLY A 301 20.04 -1.48 10.98
N SER A 302 19.75 -0.35 10.33
CA SER A 302 20.41 0.92 10.52
C SER A 302 19.53 1.78 11.42
N ASN A 303 20.15 2.46 12.41
CA ASN A 303 19.45 3.31 13.39
C ASN A 303 18.97 4.65 12.79
N LYS A 304 18.65 4.69 11.50
CA LYS A 304 18.20 5.91 10.81
C LYS A 304 16.74 5.78 10.39
N PRO A 305 15.86 6.70 10.81
CA PRO A 305 14.47 6.71 10.37
C PRO A 305 14.41 6.94 8.85
N PRO A 306 13.37 6.44 8.16
CA PRO A 306 13.13 6.78 6.77
C PRO A 306 12.99 8.31 6.61
N GLY A 307 13.49 8.86 5.50
CA GLY A 307 13.41 10.28 5.23
C GLY A 307 11.96 10.76 5.04
N ASN A 308 11.70 12.04 5.26
CA ASN A 308 10.38 12.66 5.09
C ASN A 308 9.76 12.42 3.69
N ILE A 309 10.58 12.18 2.67
CA ILE A 309 10.14 11.87 1.31
C ILE A 309 9.37 10.55 1.20
N LEU A 310 9.72 9.52 1.98
CA LEU A 310 8.99 8.23 1.97
C LEU A 310 7.56 8.43 2.50
N TYR A 311 7.42 9.18 3.60
CA TYR A 311 6.12 9.54 4.16
C TYR A 311 5.31 10.41 3.20
N LEU A 312 5.97 11.33 2.49
CA LEU A 312 5.31 12.15 1.48
C LEU A 312 4.79 11.30 0.32
N ARG A 313 5.61 10.38 -0.21
CA ARG A 313 5.18 9.42 -1.23
C ARG A 313 3.97 8.63 -0.76
N GLU A 314 4.03 8.07 0.44
CA GLU A 314 2.95 7.23 0.96
C GLU A 314 1.65 8.01 1.13
N LEU A 315 1.74 9.27 1.60
CA LEU A 315 0.61 10.18 1.70
C LEU A 315 -0.01 10.46 0.33
N LEU A 316 0.81 10.78 -0.68
CA LEU A 316 0.35 11.06 -2.04
C LEU A 316 -0.34 9.82 -2.65
N ARG A 317 0.31 8.66 -2.55
CA ARG A 317 -0.21 7.37 -3.05
C ARG A 317 -1.55 7.02 -2.44
N ARG A 318 -1.66 7.05 -1.10
CA ARG A 318 -2.89 6.67 -0.40
C ARG A 318 -4.02 7.68 -0.60
N ARG A 319 -3.71 8.98 -0.69
CA ARG A 319 -4.71 10.00 -1.08
C ARG A 319 -5.28 9.68 -2.45
N ARG A 320 -4.44 9.38 -3.45
CA ARG A 320 -4.88 8.99 -4.80
C ARG A 320 -5.74 7.72 -4.78
N CYS A 321 -5.33 6.70 -4.02
CA CYS A 321 -6.11 5.47 -3.79
C CYS A 321 -7.49 5.71 -3.15
N ALA A 322 -7.68 6.87 -2.51
CA ALA A 322 -8.94 7.31 -1.92
C ALA A 322 -9.73 8.27 -2.82
N GLY A 323 -9.28 8.51 -4.06
CA GLY A 323 -9.89 9.48 -4.96
C GLY A 323 -9.56 10.94 -4.62
N LEU A 324 -8.62 11.17 -3.70
CA LEU A 324 -8.22 12.49 -3.25
C LEU A 324 -6.98 12.94 -4.00
N TRP A 325 -7.16 13.86 -4.94
CA TRP A 325 -6.04 14.42 -5.70
C TRP A 325 -5.28 15.46 -4.89
N THR A 326 -3.96 15.50 -5.07
CA THR A 326 -3.10 16.54 -4.51
C THR A 326 -2.70 17.48 -5.63
N ASP A 327 -2.88 18.79 -5.45
CA ASP A 327 -2.40 19.79 -6.39
C ASP A 327 -0.86 19.77 -6.40
N PRO A 328 -0.21 19.43 -7.54
CA PRO A 328 1.23 19.35 -7.60
C PRO A 328 1.94 20.64 -7.19
N ARG A 329 1.30 21.80 -7.40
CA ARG A 329 1.86 23.11 -7.03
C ARG A 329 2.12 23.24 -5.53
N THR A 330 1.41 22.50 -4.69
CA THR A 330 1.57 22.53 -3.23
C THR A 330 2.90 21.89 -2.79
N VAL A 331 3.35 20.85 -3.49
CA VAL A 331 4.52 20.02 -3.13
C VAL A 331 5.73 20.26 -4.03
N ARG A 332 5.52 20.79 -5.24
CA ARG A 332 6.57 21.06 -6.23
C ARG A 332 7.76 21.85 -5.69
N PRO A 333 7.60 22.97 -4.95
CA PRO A 333 8.76 23.71 -4.45
C PRO A 333 9.65 22.87 -3.52
N PHE A 334 9.04 22.00 -2.71
CA PHE A 334 9.75 21.07 -1.84
C PHE A 334 10.48 19.98 -2.66
N LEU A 335 9.79 19.34 -3.60
CA LEU A 335 10.37 18.30 -4.46
C LEU A 335 11.52 18.85 -5.33
N ARG A 336 11.35 20.05 -5.91
CA ARG A 336 12.44 20.73 -6.63
C ARG A 336 13.62 21.00 -5.73
N GLY A 337 13.40 21.58 -4.54
CA GLY A 337 14.46 21.79 -3.56
C GLY A 337 15.14 20.49 -3.11
N LYS A 338 14.45 19.35 -3.16
CA LYS A 338 15.04 18.03 -2.93
C LYS A 338 15.85 17.51 -4.13
N LEU A 339 15.41 17.75 -5.36
CA LEU A 339 16.15 17.40 -6.60
C LEU A 339 17.42 18.24 -6.79
N GLU A 340 17.39 19.51 -6.39
CA GLU A 340 18.51 20.46 -6.48
C GLU A 340 19.61 20.22 -5.42
N GLN A 341 19.35 19.42 -4.39
CA GLN A 341 20.33 19.16 -3.33
C GLN A 341 21.51 18.32 -3.85
N PRO A 342 22.76 18.69 -3.51
CA PRO A 342 23.92 17.88 -3.90
C PRO A 342 23.80 16.45 -3.34
N GLN A 343 23.92 15.46 -4.20
CA GLN A 343 23.59 14.07 -3.86
C GLN A 343 24.43 13.50 -2.72
N HIS A 344 25.71 13.87 -2.63
CA HIS A 344 26.62 13.49 -1.55
C HIS A 344 26.21 13.96 -0.14
N SER A 345 25.15 14.77 -0.03
CA SER A 345 24.57 15.14 1.25
C SER A 345 23.64 14.07 1.84
N HIS A 346 23.22 13.07 1.05
CA HIS A 346 22.29 12.03 1.47
C HIS A 346 23.00 10.69 1.71
N PRO A 347 22.87 10.07 2.89
CA PRO A 347 23.54 8.79 3.21
C PRO A 347 23.00 7.58 2.41
N TYR A 348 21.97 7.77 1.58
CA TYR A 348 21.30 6.76 0.74
C TYR A 348 20.89 7.39 -0.61
N GLU A 349 21.88 7.86 -1.38
CA GLU A 349 21.67 8.63 -2.62
C GLU A 349 20.72 7.97 -3.62
N ASP A 350 20.78 6.64 -3.75
CA ASP A 350 19.97 5.84 -4.65
C ASP A 350 18.50 5.76 -4.22
N THR A 351 18.25 5.49 -2.95
CA THR A 351 16.90 5.40 -2.38
C THR A 351 16.21 6.77 -2.41
N TYR A 352 16.97 7.84 -2.18
CA TYR A 352 16.41 9.19 -2.14
C TYR A 352 15.83 9.65 -3.49
N LEU A 353 16.58 9.47 -4.59
CA LEU A 353 16.07 9.82 -5.91
C LEU A 353 14.87 8.94 -6.29
N GLU A 354 14.89 7.67 -5.90
CA GLU A 354 13.77 6.75 -6.11
C GLU A 354 12.49 7.27 -5.45
N GLU A 355 12.55 7.68 -4.18
CA GLU A 355 11.38 8.21 -3.46
C GLU A 355 10.87 9.54 -4.05
N VAL A 356 11.77 10.41 -4.51
CA VAL A 356 11.36 11.63 -5.22
C VAL A 356 10.72 11.29 -6.57
N ALA A 357 11.26 10.34 -7.31
CA ALA A 357 10.68 9.87 -8.58
C ALA A 357 9.27 9.30 -8.36
N TYR A 358 9.05 8.51 -7.31
CA TYR A 358 7.69 8.07 -6.95
C TYR A 358 6.76 9.24 -6.62
N CYS A 359 7.24 10.29 -5.94
CA CYS A 359 6.40 11.48 -5.72
C CYS A 359 6.03 12.17 -7.06
N VAL A 360 6.97 12.26 -8.01
CA VAL A 360 6.70 12.79 -9.35
C VAL A 360 5.69 11.91 -10.10
N GLU A 361 5.83 10.59 -9.99
CA GLU A 361 4.91 9.60 -10.56
C GLU A 361 3.47 9.80 -10.02
N GLU A 362 3.31 9.92 -8.71
CA GLU A 362 2.00 10.11 -8.06
C GLU A 362 1.35 11.45 -8.44
N LEU A 363 2.16 12.50 -8.62
CA LEU A 363 1.66 13.85 -8.95
C LEU A 363 1.44 14.08 -10.44
N ARG A 364 2.11 13.30 -11.31
CA ARG A 364 2.16 13.50 -12.76
C ARG A 364 2.57 14.92 -13.17
N ASP A 365 3.51 15.50 -12.42
CA ASP A 365 3.91 16.90 -12.58
C ASP A 365 5.01 17.07 -13.63
N ALA A 366 4.62 17.36 -14.87
CA ALA A 366 5.57 17.55 -15.98
C ALA A 366 6.52 18.73 -15.77
N GLU A 367 6.23 19.66 -14.86
CA GLU A 367 7.15 20.77 -14.53
C GLU A 367 8.39 20.32 -13.74
N LEU A 368 8.44 19.08 -13.25
CA LEU A 368 9.60 18.49 -12.57
C LEU A 368 10.46 17.64 -13.51
N LEU A 369 10.12 17.54 -14.80
CA LEU A 369 10.82 16.67 -15.75
C LEU A 369 12.31 17.02 -15.90
N ASP A 370 12.61 18.30 -16.10
CA ASP A 370 14.00 18.75 -16.29
C ASP A 370 14.81 18.59 -14.99
N ASP A 371 14.22 18.92 -13.85
CA ASP A 371 14.81 18.74 -12.52
C ASP A 371 15.13 17.25 -12.24
N LEU A 372 14.22 16.35 -12.62
CA LEU A 372 14.38 14.90 -12.45
C LEU A 372 15.49 14.34 -13.36
N LEU A 373 15.58 14.82 -14.61
CA LEU A 373 16.64 14.42 -15.54
C LEU A 373 18.01 14.88 -15.08
N GLU A 374 18.12 16.12 -14.57
CA GLU A 374 19.38 16.66 -14.04
C GLU A 374 19.82 15.89 -12.80
N ALA A 375 18.90 15.62 -11.86
CA ALA A 375 19.19 14.80 -10.69
C ALA A 375 19.61 13.38 -11.09
N LEU A 376 18.91 12.75 -12.04
CA LEU A 376 19.28 11.42 -12.52
C LEU A 376 20.68 11.41 -13.15
N ASP A 377 21.00 12.37 -14.03
CA ASP A 377 22.35 12.50 -14.62
C ASP A 377 23.44 12.69 -13.55
N GLY A 378 23.18 13.52 -12.54
CA GLY A 378 24.06 13.68 -11.38
C GLY A 378 24.32 12.36 -10.65
N LEU A 379 23.25 11.57 -10.44
CA LEU A 379 23.32 10.31 -9.68
C LEU A 379 24.10 9.26 -10.44
N LEU A 380 23.84 9.16 -11.75
CA LEU A 380 24.58 8.28 -12.64
C LEU A 380 26.07 8.58 -12.56
N LYS A 381 26.45 9.87 -12.49
CA LYS A 381 27.84 10.33 -12.35
C LYS A 381 28.47 10.03 -10.99
N SER A 382 27.70 9.98 -9.90
CA SER A 382 28.23 9.73 -8.55
C SER A 382 28.33 8.24 -8.21
N LEU A 383 27.47 7.40 -8.78
CA LEU A 383 27.35 6.01 -8.38
C LEU A 383 28.48 5.11 -8.92
N PRO A 384 29.00 4.18 -8.09
CA PRO A 384 29.85 3.09 -8.57
C PRO A 384 29.10 2.24 -9.60
N LYS A 385 29.79 1.83 -10.67
CA LYS A 385 29.22 0.92 -11.69
C LYS A 385 28.59 -0.31 -11.04
N GLY A 386 27.30 -0.52 -11.29
CA GLY A 386 26.54 -1.70 -10.82
C GLY A 386 25.45 -1.45 -9.75
N ARG A 387 25.29 -0.23 -9.21
CA ARG A 387 24.26 0.09 -8.18
C ARG A 387 22.94 0.68 -8.73
N LEU A 388 22.66 0.45 -10.00
CA LEU A 388 21.62 1.18 -10.72
C LEU A 388 20.19 0.68 -10.54
N SER A 389 19.98 -0.50 -9.95
CA SER A 389 18.70 -1.19 -10.06
C SER A 389 17.53 -0.49 -9.37
N HIS A 390 17.75 0.19 -8.25
CA HIS A 390 16.66 0.73 -7.42
C HIS A 390 16.11 2.06 -7.94
N CYS A 391 16.98 3.08 -8.08
CA CYS A 391 16.56 4.40 -8.60
C CYS A 391 15.98 4.34 -10.02
N ALA A 392 16.43 3.37 -10.81
CA ALA A 392 16.01 3.23 -12.20
C ALA A 392 14.56 2.72 -12.33
N ILE A 393 14.06 1.93 -11.36
CA ILE A 393 12.66 1.47 -11.33
C ILE A 393 11.73 2.66 -11.03
N GLY A 394 11.98 3.40 -9.94
CA GLY A 394 11.18 4.58 -9.60
C GLY A 394 11.23 5.65 -10.69
N SER A 395 12.40 5.88 -11.30
CA SER A 395 12.54 6.82 -12.41
C SER A 395 11.73 6.39 -13.64
N ALA A 396 11.75 5.10 -14.01
CA ALA A 396 10.96 4.60 -15.13
C ALA A 396 9.45 4.80 -14.92
N GLY A 397 8.95 4.56 -13.70
CA GLY A 397 7.56 4.84 -13.32
C GLY A 397 7.21 6.32 -13.48
N ALA A 398 8.06 7.22 -12.98
CA ALA A 398 7.90 8.66 -13.13
C ALA A 398 7.87 9.10 -14.61
N PHE A 399 8.86 8.70 -15.42
CA PHE A 399 8.89 9.06 -16.84
C PHE A 399 7.68 8.54 -17.60
N ARG A 400 7.19 7.35 -17.25
CA ARG A 400 5.99 6.79 -17.85
C ARG A 400 4.75 7.60 -17.50
N ALA A 401 4.58 7.96 -16.22
CA ALA A 401 3.46 8.77 -15.75
C ALA A 401 3.44 10.19 -16.34
N LEU A 402 4.61 10.73 -16.70
CA LEU A 402 4.76 12.02 -17.38
C LEU A 402 4.52 11.94 -18.91
N GLY A 403 4.43 10.74 -19.49
CA GLY A 403 4.01 10.50 -20.86
C GLY A 403 5.05 10.83 -21.93
N ALA A 404 4.57 11.18 -23.13
CA ALA A 404 5.41 11.32 -24.32
C ALA A 404 6.56 12.35 -24.21
N PRO A 405 6.38 13.54 -23.59
CA PRO A 405 7.48 14.51 -23.44
C PRO A 405 8.65 13.96 -22.62
N ALA A 406 8.35 13.24 -21.54
CA ALA A 406 9.32 12.59 -20.68
C ALA A 406 10.07 11.47 -21.40
N LEU A 407 9.34 10.63 -22.13
CA LEU A 407 9.94 9.56 -22.94
C LEU A 407 10.90 10.11 -24.00
N GLU A 408 10.53 11.19 -24.67
CA GLU A 408 11.37 11.82 -25.69
C GLU A 408 12.62 12.48 -25.07
N ALA A 409 12.49 13.08 -23.89
CA ALA A 409 13.64 13.61 -23.16
C ALA A 409 14.62 12.49 -22.75
N LEU A 410 14.09 11.35 -22.30
CA LEU A 410 14.88 10.18 -21.95
C LEU A 410 15.59 9.56 -23.17
N ARG A 411 14.94 9.52 -24.35
CA ARG A 411 15.56 9.11 -25.62
C ARG A 411 16.73 10.00 -25.99
N ARG A 412 16.59 11.33 -25.85
CA ARG A 412 17.70 12.26 -26.09
C ARG A 412 18.87 12.02 -25.13
N ALA A 413 18.59 11.78 -23.86
CA ALA A 413 19.61 11.47 -22.86
C ALA A 413 20.33 10.15 -23.17
N ALA A 414 19.58 9.11 -23.57
CA ALA A 414 20.13 7.81 -23.97
C ALA A 414 20.95 7.86 -25.27
N ALA A 415 20.61 8.76 -26.20
CA ALA A 415 21.33 8.94 -27.45
C ALA A 415 22.58 9.83 -27.33
N ALA A 416 22.70 10.61 -26.25
CA ALA A 416 23.83 11.48 -26.03
C ALA A 416 25.11 10.67 -25.77
N PRO A 417 26.24 10.97 -26.44
CA PRO A 417 27.49 10.27 -26.20
C PRO A 417 27.99 10.56 -24.78
N GLY A 418 28.21 9.50 -23.98
CA GLY A 418 28.69 9.63 -22.61
C GLY A 418 28.87 8.29 -21.91
N GLU A 419 29.58 8.29 -20.79
CA GLU A 419 29.82 7.08 -19.96
C GLU A 419 28.52 6.47 -19.41
N TYR A 420 27.42 7.22 -19.43
CA TYR A 420 26.13 6.85 -18.83
C TYR A 420 25.01 6.56 -19.85
N ALA A 421 25.31 6.54 -21.15
CA ALA A 421 24.31 6.30 -22.19
C ALA A 421 23.63 4.92 -22.07
N GLU A 422 24.37 3.90 -21.61
CA GLU A 422 23.82 2.55 -21.40
C GLU A 422 22.77 2.52 -20.29
N GLN A 423 22.99 3.29 -19.22
CA GLN A 423 22.12 3.42 -18.06
C GLN A 423 20.82 4.13 -18.44
N PHE A 424 20.91 5.27 -19.14
CA PHE A 424 19.74 5.91 -19.71
C PHE A 424 19.00 4.99 -20.69
N GLY A 425 19.72 4.22 -21.49
CA GLY A 425 19.14 3.20 -22.36
C GLY A 425 18.40 2.09 -21.61
N TRP A 426 18.88 1.70 -20.41
CA TRP A 426 18.16 0.77 -19.54
C TRP A 426 16.86 1.37 -19.01
N ILE A 427 16.91 2.60 -18.49
CA ILE A 427 15.71 3.30 -17.96
C ILE A 427 14.70 3.50 -19.09
N LEU A 428 15.17 3.84 -20.29
CA LEU A 428 14.33 3.96 -21.48
C LEU A 428 13.61 2.64 -21.79
N ARG A 429 14.34 1.52 -21.87
CA ARG A 429 13.71 0.20 -22.10
C ARG A 429 12.72 -0.18 -21.01
N ALA A 430 12.99 0.16 -19.75
CA ALA A 430 12.05 -0.07 -18.66
C ALA A 430 10.79 0.82 -18.78
N THR A 431 10.96 2.05 -19.23
CA THR A 431 9.86 3.01 -19.46
C THR A 431 8.98 2.60 -20.66
N GLU A 432 9.62 2.14 -21.76
CA GLU A 432 8.96 1.68 -23.00
C GLU A 432 8.34 0.28 -22.88
N ARG A 433 8.67 -0.47 -21.83
CA ARG A 433 8.04 -1.77 -21.59
C ARG A 433 6.53 -1.54 -21.45
N PRO A 434 5.69 -2.22 -22.25
CA PRO A 434 4.24 -2.10 -22.13
C PRO A 434 3.84 -2.48 -20.71
N ASP A 435 2.97 -1.65 -20.14
CA ASP A 435 2.40 -1.97 -18.84
C ASP A 435 1.51 -3.22 -18.97
N PRO A 436 1.45 -4.05 -17.92
CA PRO A 436 0.40 -5.06 -17.86
C PRO A 436 -0.96 -4.36 -17.95
N SER A 437 -1.92 -5.00 -18.62
CA SER A 437 -3.28 -4.46 -18.66
C SER A 437 -3.83 -4.29 -17.23
N THR A 438 -4.77 -3.35 -17.04
CA THR A 438 -5.47 -3.19 -15.75
C THR A 438 -6.05 -4.52 -15.27
N ARG A 439 -6.55 -5.36 -16.20
CA ARG A 439 -7.09 -6.69 -15.88
C ARG A 439 -6.03 -7.66 -15.37
N GLU A 440 -4.84 -7.68 -15.96
CA GLU A 440 -3.72 -8.51 -15.48
C GLU A 440 -3.26 -8.07 -14.09
N LEU A 441 -3.12 -6.76 -13.85
CA LEU A 441 -2.78 -6.23 -12.52
C LEU A 441 -3.82 -6.61 -11.47
N LEU A 442 -5.12 -6.51 -11.79
CA LEU A 442 -6.18 -6.96 -10.90
C LEU A 442 -6.09 -8.46 -10.60
N GLY A 443 -5.78 -9.29 -11.61
CA GLY A 443 -5.55 -10.72 -11.39
C GLY A 443 -4.36 -11.01 -10.47
N TRP A 444 -3.27 -10.24 -10.59
CA TRP A 444 -2.14 -10.35 -9.68
C TRP A 444 -2.47 -9.85 -8.27
N ALA A 445 -3.19 -8.73 -8.16
CA ALA A 445 -3.64 -8.16 -6.90
C ALA A 445 -4.53 -9.14 -6.13
N ASP A 446 -5.55 -9.69 -6.79
CA ASP A 446 -6.44 -10.71 -6.25
C ASP A 446 -5.65 -11.95 -5.83
N GLY A 447 -4.65 -12.36 -6.62
CA GLY A 447 -3.75 -13.47 -6.29
C GLY A 447 -2.92 -13.25 -5.02
N GLU A 448 -2.41 -12.03 -4.80
CA GLU A 448 -1.71 -11.68 -3.55
C GLU A 448 -2.67 -11.49 -2.38
N PHE A 449 -3.88 -10.99 -2.64
CA PHE A 449 -4.94 -10.87 -1.64
C PHE A 449 -5.31 -12.24 -1.07
N LEU A 450 -5.49 -13.24 -1.94
CA LEU A 450 -5.77 -14.63 -1.55
C LEU A 450 -4.64 -15.28 -0.77
N LYS A 451 -3.38 -14.88 -1.01
CA LYS A 451 -2.22 -15.31 -0.23
C LYS A 451 -2.10 -14.61 1.12
N GLY A 452 -2.99 -13.64 1.41
CA GLY A 452 -2.92 -12.78 2.58
C GLY A 452 -1.76 -11.77 2.54
N LYS A 453 -1.15 -11.54 1.38
CA LYS A 453 -0.07 -10.56 1.17
C LYS A 453 -0.67 -9.18 0.88
N ILE A 454 -1.31 -8.59 1.89
CA ILE A 454 -2.10 -7.36 1.72
C ILE A 454 -1.23 -6.12 1.53
N GLU A 455 -0.32 -5.84 2.47
CA GLU A 455 0.62 -4.71 2.45
C GLU A 455 2.02 -5.22 2.87
N ASP A 456 2.63 -6.11 2.07
CA ASP A 456 4.03 -6.51 2.28
C ASP A 456 4.95 -5.32 1.92
N GLY A 457 5.87 -4.98 2.84
CA GLY A 457 6.71 -3.78 2.73
C GLY A 457 7.81 -3.88 1.68
N PHE A 458 8.12 -5.07 1.17
CA PHE A 458 9.21 -5.28 0.21
C PHE A 458 8.80 -6.00 -1.07
N ASP A 459 7.83 -6.92 -0.99
CA ASP A 459 7.30 -7.61 -2.16
C ASP A 459 6.07 -6.87 -2.72
N ARG A 460 5.79 -7.06 -4.02
CA ARG A 460 4.54 -6.57 -4.62
C ARG A 460 3.35 -7.19 -3.89
N SER A 461 2.65 -6.37 -3.12
CA SER A 461 1.49 -6.76 -2.32
C SER A 461 0.18 -6.49 -3.05
N ALA A 462 -0.93 -7.03 -2.54
CA ALA A 462 -2.25 -6.80 -3.11
C ALA A 462 -2.56 -5.30 -3.22
N PHE A 463 -2.28 -4.52 -2.15
CA PHE A 463 -2.46 -3.08 -2.14
C PHE A 463 -1.66 -2.40 -3.25
N GLN A 464 -0.38 -2.76 -3.42
CA GLN A 464 0.47 -2.17 -4.46
C GLN A 464 -0.03 -2.48 -5.87
N PHE A 465 -0.51 -3.70 -6.13
CA PHE A 465 -1.08 -4.05 -7.44
C PHE A 465 -2.42 -3.36 -7.72
N TYR A 466 -3.30 -3.22 -6.72
CA TYR A 466 -4.54 -2.43 -6.89
C TYR A 466 -4.22 -0.94 -7.12
N ASP A 467 -3.23 -0.39 -6.40
CA ASP A 467 -2.75 0.98 -6.58
C ASP A 467 -2.17 1.21 -8.00
N GLU A 468 -1.39 0.25 -8.51
CA GLU A 468 -0.85 0.24 -9.87
C GLU A 468 -1.98 0.14 -10.91
N ALA A 469 -2.99 -0.71 -10.68
CA ALA A 469 -4.16 -0.83 -11.55
C ALA A 469 -4.94 0.49 -11.66
N LEU A 470 -5.14 1.20 -10.53
CA LEU A 470 -5.72 2.56 -10.52
C LEU A 470 -4.82 3.60 -11.20
N ARG A 471 -3.51 3.38 -11.22
CA ARG A 471 -2.55 4.28 -11.87
C ARG A 471 -2.70 4.21 -13.38
N LEU A 472 -2.86 3.02 -13.93
CA LEU A 472 -3.05 2.85 -15.38
C LEU A 472 -4.39 3.37 -15.88
N GLY A 473 -5.43 3.29 -15.06
CA GLY A 473 -6.75 3.81 -15.41
C GLY A 473 -7.79 3.72 -14.29
N PRO A 474 -8.95 4.36 -14.47
CA PRO A 474 -10.06 4.24 -13.53
C PRO A 474 -10.50 2.77 -13.42
N SER A 475 -10.51 2.24 -12.20
CA SER A 475 -10.92 0.86 -11.91
C SER A 475 -11.76 0.83 -10.63
N ALA A 476 -13.07 0.59 -10.77
CA ALA A 476 -13.97 0.48 -9.63
C ALA A 476 -13.59 -0.69 -8.71
N HIS A 477 -13.10 -1.81 -9.28
CA HIS A 477 -12.62 -2.97 -8.53
C HIS A 477 -11.46 -2.61 -7.61
N ALA A 478 -10.41 -1.99 -8.18
CA ALA A 478 -9.23 -1.61 -7.41
C ALA A 478 -9.57 -0.55 -6.35
N ALA A 479 -10.37 0.46 -6.70
CA ALA A 479 -10.81 1.49 -5.75
C ALA A 479 -11.61 0.90 -4.58
N PHE A 480 -12.52 -0.03 -4.86
CA PHE A 480 -13.27 -0.73 -3.83
C PHE A 480 -12.36 -1.59 -2.94
N GLN A 481 -11.46 -2.39 -3.53
CA GLN A 481 -10.54 -3.25 -2.79
C GLN A 481 -9.61 -2.44 -1.88
N LEU A 482 -9.07 -1.32 -2.36
CA LEU A 482 -8.24 -0.43 -1.54
C LEU A 482 -9.04 0.18 -0.37
N ALA A 483 -10.29 0.58 -0.61
CA ALA A 483 -11.17 1.05 0.47
C ALA A 483 -11.52 -0.06 1.47
N TRP A 484 -11.72 -1.28 0.99
CA TRP A 484 -11.98 -2.44 1.84
C TRP A 484 -10.75 -2.78 2.70
N ILE A 485 -9.55 -2.75 2.13
CA ILE A 485 -8.28 -2.93 2.85
C ILE A 485 -8.11 -1.84 3.91
N ASP A 486 -8.26 -0.57 3.54
CA ASP A 486 -8.18 0.56 4.47
C ASP A 486 -9.16 0.40 5.64
N ARG A 487 -10.42 0.05 5.35
CA ARG A 487 -11.44 -0.26 6.36
C ARG A 487 -11.01 -1.42 7.26
N ALA A 488 -10.50 -2.50 6.67
CA ALA A 488 -10.03 -3.67 7.40
C ALA A 488 -8.83 -3.35 8.31
N PHE A 489 -8.15 -2.21 8.11
CA PHE A 489 -7.09 -1.71 9.00
C PHE A 489 -7.52 -0.52 9.86
N GLY A 490 -8.82 -0.28 10.00
CA GLY A 490 -9.37 0.73 10.92
C GLY A 490 -9.33 2.16 10.38
N THR A 491 -9.09 2.34 9.07
CA THR A 491 -9.32 3.64 8.43
C THR A 491 -10.82 3.84 8.21
N GLU A 492 -11.32 5.00 8.65
CA GLU A 492 -12.69 5.42 8.39
C GLU A 492 -12.91 5.65 6.89
N ILE A 493 -13.96 5.06 6.32
CA ILE A 493 -14.33 5.29 4.92
C ILE A 493 -15.39 6.38 4.87
N VAL A 494 -14.94 7.58 4.48
CA VAL A 494 -15.81 8.75 4.36
C VAL A 494 -16.80 8.62 3.19
N PRO A 495 -18.00 9.26 3.27
CA PRO A 495 -19.01 9.18 2.21
C PRO A 495 -18.52 9.59 0.83
N GLU A 496 -17.63 10.58 0.75
CA GLU A 496 -17.05 11.07 -0.51
C GLU A 496 -16.26 9.97 -1.24
N ARG A 497 -15.57 9.09 -0.50
CA ARG A 497 -14.84 7.97 -1.08
C ARG A 497 -15.78 6.91 -1.64
N VAL A 498 -16.89 6.62 -0.93
CA VAL A 498 -17.94 5.71 -1.42
C VAL A 498 -18.57 6.25 -2.70
N GLU A 499 -18.86 7.54 -2.74
CA GLU A 499 -19.40 8.20 -3.93
C GLU A 499 -18.41 8.19 -5.10
N TRP A 500 -17.12 8.41 -4.84
CA TRP A 500 -16.08 8.26 -5.87
C TRP A 500 -16.01 6.84 -6.43
N ILE A 501 -16.06 5.81 -5.58
CA ILE A 501 -16.08 4.39 -6.02
C ILE A 501 -17.33 4.11 -6.87
N ARG A 502 -18.49 4.66 -6.50
CA ARG A 502 -19.73 4.57 -7.28
C ARG A 502 -19.57 5.20 -8.67
N GLN A 503 -18.95 6.37 -8.75
CA GLN A 503 -18.68 7.08 -10.01
C GLN A 503 -17.71 6.32 -10.94
N LEU A 504 -16.86 5.46 -10.39
CA LEU A 504 -16.00 4.56 -11.18
C LEU A 504 -16.74 3.35 -11.76
N GLY A 505 -18.04 3.18 -11.47
CA GLY A 505 -18.87 2.10 -12.01
C GLY A 505 -19.11 0.93 -11.06
N PHE A 506 -18.96 1.14 -9.74
CA PHE A 506 -19.31 0.13 -8.74
C PHE A 506 -20.76 0.33 -8.27
N TYR A 507 -21.66 -0.60 -8.59
CA TYR A 507 -23.12 -0.39 -8.41
C TYR A 507 -23.78 -1.29 -7.35
N ASP A 508 -23.01 -2.12 -6.66
CA ASP A 508 -23.53 -2.94 -5.57
C ASP A 508 -23.61 -2.11 -4.28
N GLU A 509 -24.80 -1.55 -4.01
CA GLU A 509 -25.06 -0.72 -2.83
C GLU A 509 -24.94 -1.49 -1.50
N GLU A 510 -25.08 -2.82 -1.50
CA GLU A 510 -24.88 -3.62 -0.29
C GLU A 510 -23.38 -3.67 0.06
N LEU A 511 -22.53 -3.97 -0.93
CA LEU A 511 -21.07 -3.92 -0.78
C LEU A 511 -20.57 -2.51 -0.46
N LEU A 512 -21.11 -1.46 -1.07
CA LEU A 512 -20.76 -0.08 -0.72
C LEU A 512 -21.19 0.26 0.73
N ALA A 513 -22.37 -0.17 1.16
CA ALA A 513 -22.82 0.01 2.53
C ALA A 513 -21.97 -0.77 3.55
N GLU A 514 -21.33 -1.87 3.15
CA GLU A 514 -20.35 -2.57 4.00
C GLU A 514 -19.15 -1.68 4.31
N LEU A 515 -18.70 -0.84 3.37
CA LEU A 515 -17.54 0.06 3.59
C LEU A 515 -17.78 1.04 4.75
N SER A 516 -19.03 1.48 4.96
CA SER A 516 -19.40 2.39 6.04
C SER A 516 -19.62 1.70 7.39
N ARG A 517 -19.69 0.36 7.43
CA ARG A 517 -19.85 -0.39 8.69
C ARG A 517 -18.47 -0.65 9.28
N PRO A 518 -18.20 -0.34 10.56
CA PRO A 518 -16.95 -0.74 11.19
C PRO A 518 -16.66 -2.24 11.01
N ALA A 519 -15.45 -2.60 10.60
CA ALA A 519 -15.04 -4.01 10.55
C ALA A 519 -14.83 -4.52 11.99
N ALA A 520 -15.48 -5.62 12.35
CA ALA A 520 -15.50 -6.13 13.72
C ALA A 520 -14.11 -6.55 14.24
N VAL A 521 -13.15 -6.80 13.35
CA VAL A 521 -11.77 -7.18 13.67
C VAL A 521 -10.87 -6.65 12.55
N PRO A 522 -9.80 -5.89 12.85
CA PRO A 522 -8.77 -5.66 11.86
C PRO A 522 -8.13 -6.99 11.53
N LEU A 523 -7.97 -7.34 10.25
CA LEU A 523 -7.26 -8.57 9.86
C LEU A 523 -5.98 -8.66 10.70
N THR A 524 -5.79 -9.77 11.42
CA THR A 524 -4.62 -9.94 12.30
C THR A 524 -3.37 -10.00 11.44
N GLY A 525 -2.75 -8.84 11.25
CA GLY A 525 -1.53 -8.58 10.51
C GLY A 525 -1.20 -7.10 10.73
N PHE A 526 0.03 -6.78 11.13
CA PHE A 526 0.47 -5.39 11.12
C PHE A 526 0.68 -4.97 9.66
N ARG A 527 0.24 -3.77 9.28
CA ARG A 527 0.38 -3.20 7.94
C ARG A 527 1.82 -3.20 7.41
N THR A 528 2.83 -3.14 8.29
CA THR A 528 4.23 -2.99 7.86
C THR A 528 5.28 -3.68 8.72
N GLU A 529 4.95 -4.22 9.89
CA GLU A 529 5.95 -4.82 10.79
C GLU A 529 5.88 -6.34 10.81
N TRP A 530 6.25 -7.02 9.72
CA TRP A 530 6.63 -8.43 9.82
C TRP A 530 7.90 -8.71 9.03
N ARG A 531 9.01 -8.83 9.78
CA ARG A 531 10.29 -9.36 9.29
C ARG A 531 10.06 -10.69 8.58
N SER A 532 10.63 -10.78 7.38
CA SER A 532 10.86 -11.94 6.51
C SER A 532 11.54 -13.17 7.14
N ILE A 533 11.65 -13.25 8.47
CA ILE A 533 12.32 -14.34 9.20
C ILE A 533 11.34 -15.44 9.59
N ILE A 534 10.05 -15.18 9.62
CA ILE A 534 9.07 -16.26 9.78
C ILE A 534 8.85 -16.85 8.39
N THR A 535 9.75 -17.79 8.10
CA THR A 535 9.72 -18.86 7.09
C THR A 535 8.40 -18.95 6.33
N LYS A 536 8.51 -19.01 4.99
CA LYS A 536 7.46 -19.47 4.07
C LYS A 536 6.44 -20.32 4.81
N ARG A 537 5.26 -19.76 5.07
CA ARG A 537 4.18 -20.43 5.80
C ARG A 537 3.66 -21.55 4.90
N GLU A 538 4.31 -22.71 4.95
CA GLU A 538 3.86 -23.89 4.23
C GLU A 538 2.63 -24.46 4.96
N ARG A 539 1.50 -24.47 4.26
CA ARG A 539 0.27 -25.18 4.64
C ARG A 539 0.65 -26.62 5.05
N ASP A 540 0.48 -26.98 6.32
CA ASP A 540 0.78 -28.33 6.83
C ASP A 540 -0.48 -28.90 7.51
N PRO A 541 -1.43 -29.44 6.71
CA PRO A 541 -2.70 -29.93 7.20
C PRO A 541 -2.53 -31.14 8.14
N ALA A 542 -1.41 -31.87 8.01
CA ALA A 542 -1.09 -32.94 8.94
C ALA A 542 -0.74 -32.40 10.33
N ARG A 543 -0.11 -31.23 10.41
CA ARG A 543 0.23 -30.56 11.67
C ARG A 543 -0.97 -29.83 12.27
N ALA A 544 -1.84 -29.26 11.43
CA ALA A 544 -3.15 -28.76 11.85
C ALA A 544 -4.01 -29.88 12.49
N ALA A 545 -4.13 -31.03 11.83
CA ALA A 545 -4.87 -32.17 12.35
C ALA A 545 -4.27 -32.74 13.65
N ARG A 546 -2.93 -32.73 13.78
CA ARG A 546 -2.25 -33.10 15.04
C ARG A 546 -2.58 -32.11 16.17
N ALA A 547 -2.59 -30.81 15.88
CA ALA A 547 -2.93 -29.76 16.85
C ALA A 547 -4.40 -29.84 17.29
N GLU A 548 -5.32 -30.12 16.34
CA GLU A 548 -6.74 -30.31 16.65
C GLU A 548 -6.98 -31.54 17.52
N LYS A 549 -6.34 -32.67 17.19
CA LYS A 549 -6.38 -33.89 18.01
C LYS A 549 -5.79 -33.69 19.42
N ALA A 550 -4.88 -32.73 19.57
CA ALA A 550 -4.30 -32.34 20.85
C ALA A 550 -5.15 -31.32 21.63
N GLY A 551 -6.31 -30.89 21.11
CA GLY A 551 -7.18 -29.92 21.78
C GLY A 551 -6.68 -28.48 21.71
N LEU A 552 -5.88 -28.13 20.70
CA LEU A 552 -5.29 -26.80 20.51
C LEU A 552 -5.90 -26.10 19.29
N PRO A 553 -7.16 -25.61 19.35
CA PRO A 553 -7.91 -25.15 18.18
C PRO A 553 -7.32 -23.89 17.53
N SER A 554 -6.73 -22.97 18.31
CA SER A 554 -6.06 -21.79 17.77
C SER A 554 -4.78 -22.15 17.01
N LEU A 555 -4.07 -23.19 17.46
CA LEU A 555 -2.89 -23.71 16.79
C LEU A 555 -3.32 -24.53 15.56
N ALA A 556 -4.37 -25.35 15.65
CA ALA A 556 -4.95 -26.01 14.49
C ALA A 556 -5.35 -25.00 13.40
N ALA A 557 -6.03 -23.91 13.76
CA ALA A 557 -6.37 -22.82 12.84
C ALA A 557 -5.13 -22.12 12.25
N TYR A 558 -4.11 -21.88 13.07
CA TYR A 558 -2.82 -21.32 12.63
C TYR A 558 -2.13 -22.19 11.57
N TRP A 559 -2.11 -23.52 11.74
CA TRP A 559 -1.49 -24.48 10.81
C TRP A 559 -2.41 -24.89 9.65
N ALA A 560 -3.72 -24.68 9.81
CA ALA A 560 -4.72 -25.00 8.80
C ALA A 560 -4.74 -23.98 7.66
N TYR A 561 -4.28 -22.73 7.90
CA TYR A 561 -4.48 -21.54 7.04
C TYR A 561 -5.76 -21.67 6.21
N GLU A 562 -6.85 -21.33 6.89
CA GLU A 562 -8.17 -21.89 6.70
C GLU A 562 -8.68 -21.80 5.26
N GLU A 563 -8.97 -22.96 4.66
CA GLU A 563 -9.80 -23.08 3.45
C GLU A 563 -11.07 -22.23 3.53
N ARG A 564 -11.58 -21.96 4.74
CA ARG A 564 -12.71 -21.04 4.99
C ARG A 564 -12.38 -19.56 4.77
N HIS A 565 -11.19 -19.09 5.14
CA HIS A 565 -10.78 -17.70 4.90
C HIS A 565 -10.42 -17.49 3.43
N GLU A 566 -9.75 -18.45 2.81
CA GLU A 566 -9.51 -18.43 1.35
C GLU A 566 -10.83 -18.49 0.59
N LEU A 567 -11.78 -19.35 0.99
CA LEU A 567 -13.11 -19.40 0.41
C LEU A 567 -13.89 -18.09 0.64
N ALA A 568 -13.84 -17.51 1.83
CA ALA A 568 -14.48 -16.23 2.10
C ALA A 568 -13.84 -15.08 1.31
N ALA A 569 -12.52 -15.10 1.10
CA ALA A 569 -11.81 -14.16 0.26
C ALA A 569 -12.17 -14.36 -1.23
N LEU A 570 -12.28 -15.59 -1.71
CA LEU A 570 -12.76 -15.92 -3.05
C LEU A 570 -14.21 -15.48 -3.25
N GLU A 571 -15.10 -15.78 -2.31
CA GLU A 571 -16.50 -15.33 -2.32
C GLU A 571 -16.58 -13.80 -2.31
N HIS A 572 -15.73 -13.13 -1.54
CA HIS A 572 -15.63 -11.68 -1.55
C HIS A 572 -15.19 -11.15 -2.92
N LEU A 573 -14.11 -11.68 -3.49
CA LEU A 573 -13.61 -11.26 -4.81
C LEU A 573 -14.63 -11.53 -5.91
N ASP A 574 -15.32 -12.66 -5.89
CA ASP A 574 -16.41 -12.98 -6.83
C ASP A 574 -17.57 -11.98 -6.71
N ARG A 575 -17.95 -11.58 -5.50
CA ARG A 575 -18.95 -10.51 -5.29
C ARG A 575 -18.47 -9.17 -5.86
N VAL A 576 -17.21 -8.80 -5.65
CA VAL A 576 -16.63 -7.55 -6.17
C VAL A 576 -16.57 -7.56 -7.70
N TRP A 577 -16.15 -8.66 -8.33
CA TRP A 577 -16.15 -8.79 -9.79
C TRP A 577 -17.56 -8.66 -10.38
N LYS A 578 -18.56 -9.33 -9.77
CA LYS A 578 -19.97 -9.19 -10.18
C LYS A 578 -20.51 -7.77 -9.99
N ALA A 579 -20.02 -7.04 -8.99
CA ALA A 579 -20.45 -5.67 -8.72
C ALA A 579 -19.92 -4.64 -9.73
N VAL A 580 -18.83 -4.96 -10.44
CA VAL A 580 -18.24 -4.12 -11.49
C VAL A 580 -18.61 -4.55 -12.90
N GLU A 581 -19.23 -5.73 -13.07
CA GLU A 581 -19.75 -6.18 -14.35
C GLU A 581 -20.88 -5.26 -14.85
N PRO A 582 -20.86 -4.84 -16.13
CA PRO A 582 -21.93 -4.04 -16.70
C PRO A 582 -23.26 -4.80 -16.59
N ARG A 583 -24.25 -4.26 -15.85
CA ARG A 583 -25.54 -4.94 -15.69
C ARG A 583 -26.31 -4.98 -17.02
N PRO A 584 -26.63 -6.16 -17.56
CA PRO A 584 -27.44 -6.26 -18.77
C PRO A 584 -28.86 -5.74 -18.51
N GLY A 585 -29.27 -4.70 -19.23
CA GLY A 585 -30.64 -4.16 -19.18
C GLY A 585 -30.88 -2.99 -18.23
N VAL A 586 -29.88 -2.53 -17.47
CA VAL A 586 -29.89 -1.15 -16.98
C VAL A 586 -29.53 -0.29 -18.17
N ASN A 587 -30.53 0.27 -18.85
CA ASN A 587 -30.30 1.31 -19.85
C ASN A 587 -29.39 2.35 -19.22
N SER A 588 -28.17 2.50 -19.71
CA SER A 588 -27.17 3.51 -19.33
C SER A 588 -27.64 4.96 -19.62
N GLY A 589 -28.93 5.15 -19.88
CA GLY A 589 -29.60 6.41 -20.18
C GLY A 589 -30.03 7.22 -18.95
N GLU A 590 -29.92 6.69 -17.73
CA GLU A 590 -29.88 7.55 -16.53
C GLU A 590 -28.40 7.80 -16.22
N PRO A 591 -27.88 9.02 -16.49
CA PRO A 591 -26.46 9.30 -16.36
C PRO A 591 -26.05 9.14 -14.91
N ALA A 592 -24.91 8.48 -14.68
CA ALA A 592 -24.16 8.63 -13.44
C ALA A 592 -24.09 10.14 -13.13
N ALA A 593 -24.37 10.51 -11.87
CA ALA A 593 -24.29 11.90 -11.45
C ALA A 593 -22.95 12.48 -11.96
N PRO A 594 -22.98 13.63 -12.67
CA PRO A 594 -21.80 14.13 -13.33
C PRO A 594 -20.70 14.28 -12.29
N LEU A 595 -19.54 13.66 -12.55
CA LEU A 595 -18.27 14.06 -11.95
C LEU A 595 -18.24 15.59 -11.89
N PRO A 596 -17.80 16.22 -10.79
CA PRO A 596 -17.82 17.66 -10.63
C PRO A 596 -16.88 18.30 -11.66
N THR A 597 -17.43 18.53 -12.85
CA THR A 597 -17.15 19.50 -13.90
C THR A 597 -18.06 19.13 -15.07
N ALA A 598 -19.24 19.73 -15.15
CA ALA A 598 -20.00 19.76 -16.39
C ALA A 598 -19.14 20.51 -17.43
N VAL A 599 -18.34 19.76 -18.18
CA VAL A 599 -17.69 20.21 -19.40
C VAL A 599 -18.84 20.60 -20.32
N SER A 600 -19.00 21.89 -20.60
CA SER A 600 -20.10 22.35 -21.46
C SER A 600 -20.08 21.60 -22.80
N ASP A 601 -21.25 21.46 -23.45
CA ASP A 601 -21.35 20.94 -24.83
C ASP A 601 -20.29 21.57 -25.75
N ASP A 602 -19.95 22.84 -25.50
CA ASP A 602 -18.94 23.62 -26.21
C ASP A 602 -17.50 23.14 -25.96
N ALA A 603 -17.20 22.66 -24.75
CA ALA A 603 -15.88 22.12 -24.39
C ALA A 603 -15.70 20.66 -24.82
N LEU A 604 -16.77 19.86 -24.87
CA LEU A 604 -16.78 18.56 -25.54
C LEU A 604 -16.61 18.71 -27.06
N ALA A 605 -17.33 19.65 -27.68
CA ALA A 605 -17.19 19.95 -29.10
C ALA A 605 -15.79 20.44 -29.49
N ARG A 606 -15.12 21.21 -28.61
CA ARG A 606 -13.73 21.67 -28.83
C ARG A 606 -12.67 20.57 -28.76
N ARG A 607 -13.00 19.37 -28.28
CA ARG A 607 -12.08 18.22 -28.30
C ARG A 607 -12.08 17.47 -29.62
N PHE A 608 -13.09 17.62 -30.46
CA PHE A 608 -13.14 16.94 -31.75
C PHE A 608 -12.41 17.77 -32.80
N ILE A 609 -11.29 17.25 -33.28
CA ILE A 609 -10.58 17.76 -34.45
C ILE A 609 -10.88 16.86 -35.65
N ALA A 610 -10.80 17.42 -36.86
CA ALA A 610 -10.94 16.64 -38.09
C ALA A 610 -9.93 15.49 -38.12
N ILE A 611 -10.32 14.34 -38.66
CA ILE A 611 -9.45 13.15 -38.68
C ILE A 611 -8.16 13.38 -39.47
N SER A 612 -8.19 14.25 -40.49
CA SER A 612 -7.02 14.68 -41.25
C SER A 612 -6.04 15.53 -40.45
N ASP A 613 -6.53 16.20 -39.40
CA ASP A 613 -5.74 17.10 -38.56
C ASP A 613 -5.16 16.35 -37.35
N CYS A 614 -5.62 15.13 -37.11
CA CYS A 614 -5.12 14.24 -36.07
C CYS A 614 -3.85 13.54 -36.53
N ASP A 615 -2.78 13.69 -35.75
CA ASP A 615 -1.47 13.05 -35.98
C ASP A 615 -1.55 11.53 -36.07
N ILE A 616 -2.46 10.89 -35.32
CA ILE A 616 -2.73 9.45 -35.36
C ILE A 616 -3.62 9.10 -36.55
N CYS A 617 -4.83 9.66 -36.60
CA CYS A 617 -5.87 9.18 -37.53
C CYS A 617 -5.59 9.52 -38.99
N ARG A 618 -4.82 10.58 -39.27
CA ARG A 618 -4.45 10.92 -40.66
C ARG A 618 -3.59 9.86 -41.33
N GLY A 619 -2.82 9.09 -40.54
CA GLY A 619 -1.96 7.99 -41.03
C GLY A 619 -2.68 6.66 -41.17
N LEU A 620 -3.96 6.59 -40.79
CA LEU A 620 -4.75 5.37 -40.77
C LEU A 620 -5.84 5.40 -41.86
N ASP A 621 -5.98 4.28 -42.55
CA ASP A 621 -7.12 4.01 -43.42
C ASP A 621 -8.35 3.59 -42.59
N GLU A 622 -9.46 3.34 -43.28
CA GLU A 622 -10.69 2.84 -42.64
C GLU A 622 -10.53 1.41 -42.12
N TYR A 623 -9.65 0.63 -42.75
CA TYR A 623 -9.34 -0.74 -42.40
C TYR A 623 -7.84 -0.96 -42.60
N GLN A 624 -7.17 -1.42 -41.55
CA GLN A 624 -5.79 -1.86 -41.57
C GLN A 624 -5.74 -3.34 -41.17
N TRP A 625 -4.78 -4.07 -41.71
CA TRP A 625 -4.56 -5.45 -41.35
C TRP A 625 -3.06 -5.77 -41.31
N ALA A 626 -2.70 -6.70 -40.45
CA ALA A 626 -1.36 -7.26 -40.35
C ALA A 626 -1.43 -8.78 -40.23
N LEU A 627 -0.36 -9.44 -40.66
CA LEU A 627 -0.25 -10.89 -40.67
C LEU A 627 1.18 -11.28 -40.34
N THR A 628 1.32 -12.11 -39.31
CA THR A 628 2.59 -12.73 -38.90
C THR A 628 2.47 -14.24 -39.06
N LYS A 629 3.40 -14.88 -39.77
CA LYS A 629 3.41 -16.34 -39.99
C LYS A 629 4.71 -16.94 -39.51
N GLY A 630 4.64 -17.91 -38.61
CA GLY A 630 5.82 -18.59 -38.07
C GLY A 630 6.81 -17.66 -37.34
N GLY A 631 6.33 -16.52 -36.84
CA GLY A 631 7.15 -15.47 -36.24
C GLY A 631 7.72 -14.44 -37.23
N ASP A 632 7.52 -14.64 -38.53
CA ASP A 632 7.93 -13.67 -39.56
C ASP A 632 6.75 -12.75 -39.91
N VAL A 633 6.97 -11.44 -39.82
CA VAL A 633 5.96 -10.42 -40.15
C VAL A 633 5.83 -10.30 -41.67
N GLU A 634 4.72 -10.77 -42.24
CA GLU A 634 4.43 -10.62 -43.67
C GLU A 634 3.89 -9.23 -44.00
N THR A 635 2.99 -8.72 -43.15
CA THR A 635 2.42 -7.37 -43.23
C THR A 635 2.34 -6.80 -41.83
N ALA A 636 2.83 -5.58 -41.63
CA ALA A 636 2.80 -4.89 -40.34
C ALA A 636 1.75 -3.78 -40.36
N LEU A 637 1.11 -3.54 -39.21
CA LEU A 637 0.28 -2.35 -39.03
C LEU A 637 1.17 -1.10 -39.07
N PRO A 638 0.66 0.04 -39.58
CA PRO A 638 1.39 1.30 -39.53
C PRO A 638 1.70 1.70 -38.06
N PRO A 639 2.80 2.41 -37.78
CA PRO A 639 3.19 2.78 -36.42
C PRO A 639 2.09 3.49 -35.62
N GLU A 640 1.23 4.27 -36.29
CA GLU A 640 0.09 4.96 -35.69
C GLU A 640 -0.94 4.00 -35.09
N ALA A 641 -1.07 2.78 -35.63
CA ALA A 641 -2.00 1.77 -35.14
C ALA A 641 -1.60 1.22 -33.77
N SER A 642 -0.29 1.13 -33.48
CA SER A 642 0.21 0.67 -32.17
C SER A 642 -0.27 1.55 -31.01
N ARG A 643 -0.56 2.83 -31.29
CA ARG A 643 -1.13 3.78 -30.31
C ARG A 643 -2.61 3.56 -30.03
N LEU A 644 -3.25 2.60 -30.70
CA LEU A 644 -4.69 2.31 -30.63
C LEU A 644 -4.98 0.86 -30.22
N ILE A 645 -3.97 -0.03 -30.13
CA ILE A 645 -4.18 -1.44 -29.77
C ILE A 645 -4.81 -1.56 -28.37
N ASP A 646 -4.36 -0.73 -27.42
CA ASP A 646 -4.90 -0.70 -26.05
C ASP A 646 -6.02 0.34 -25.85
N HIS A 647 -6.45 1.00 -26.94
CA HIS A 647 -7.37 2.13 -26.87
C HIS A 647 -8.44 2.04 -27.96
N GLU A 648 -9.69 1.77 -27.58
CA GLU A 648 -10.83 1.80 -28.49
C GLU A 648 -11.13 3.21 -29.04
N LEU A 649 -10.51 4.25 -28.47
CA LEU A 649 -10.68 5.65 -28.81
C LEU A 649 -9.31 6.29 -29.09
N CYS A 650 -9.19 6.98 -30.22
CA CYS A 650 -8.03 7.83 -30.49
C CYS A 650 -7.95 8.94 -29.42
N PRO A 651 -6.85 9.05 -28.65
CA PRO A 651 -6.73 10.00 -27.55
C PRO A 651 -6.67 11.47 -28.00
N VAL A 652 -6.44 11.71 -29.30
CA VAL A 652 -6.26 13.05 -29.86
C VAL A 652 -7.56 13.61 -30.44
N CYS A 653 -8.27 12.84 -31.27
CA CYS A 653 -9.47 13.33 -31.95
C CYS A 653 -10.77 12.63 -31.55
N GLY A 654 -10.72 11.62 -30.68
CA GLY A 654 -11.92 10.89 -30.25
C GLY A 654 -12.56 10.02 -31.35
N THR A 655 -11.82 9.63 -32.39
CA THR A 655 -12.30 8.65 -33.38
C THR A 655 -12.19 7.24 -32.82
N PHE A 656 -13.22 6.42 -33.01
CA PHE A 656 -13.29 5.06 -32.50
C PHE A 656 -12.64 4.06 -33.44
N TYR A 657 -12.00 3.06 -32.85
CA TYR A 657 -11.42 1.94 -33.56
C TYR A 657 -11.79 0.61 -32.89
N GLN A 658 -11.93 -0.42 -33.70
CA GLN A 658 -12.06 -1.80 -33.26
C GLN A 658 -10.80 -2.54 -33.68
N TYR A 659 -10.07 -3.03 -32.69
CA TYR A 659 -8.92 -3.88 -32.89
C TYR A 659 -9.34 -5.34 -32.66
N GLU A 660 -9.06 -6.19 -33.64
CA GLU A 660 -9.32 -7.63 -33.58
C GLU A 660 -8.02 -8.37 -33.81
N THR A 661 -7.83 -9.44 -33.06
CA THR A 661 -6.71 -10.35 -33.23
C THR A 661 -7.26 -11.77 -33.30
N SER A 662 -6.77 -12.54 -34.26
CA SER A 662 -7.01 -13.98 -34.32
C SER A 662 -5.68 -14.70 -34.39
N TYR A 663 -5.62 -15.80 -33.66
CA TYR A 663 -4.45 -16.66 -33.54
C TYR A 663 -4.81 -18.07 -34.00
N GLU A 664 -4.11 -18.57 -35.02
CA GLU A 664 -4.26 -19.96 -35.47
C GLU A 664 -2.91 -20.67 -35.46
N PHE A 665 -2.84 -21.83 -34.79
CA PHE A 665 -1.63 -22.65 -34.81
C PHE A 665 -1.67 -23.64 -35.96
N ILE A 666 -0.74 -23.50 -36.91
CA ILE A 666 -0.63 -24.39 -38.07
C ILE A 666 0.66 -25.23 -38.01
N TYR A 667 0.74 -26.27 -38.84
CA TYR A 667 1.93 -27.12 -38.89
C TYR A 667 3.12 -26.33 -39.48
N GLY A 668 3.94 -25.75 -38.60
CA GLY A 668 5.08 -24.90 -38.98
C GLY A 668 5.21 -23.60 -38.18
N GLY A 669 4.23 -23.25 -37.34
CA GLY A 669 4.25 -22.05 -36.50
C GLY A 669 2.85 -21.51 -36.21
N SER A 670 2.74 -20.32 -35.63
CA SER A 670 1.46 -19.62 -35.53
C SER A 670 1.25 -18.68 -36.71
N GLU A 671 -0.01 -18.49 -37.10
CA GLU A 671 -0.46 -17.37 -37.89
C GLU A 671 -1.25 -16.42 -36.98
N ASP A 672 -0.74 -15.20 -36.84
CA ASP A 672 -1.35 -14.15 -36.03
C ASP A 672 -1.87 -13.09 -37.01
N GLU A 673 -3.18 -12.91 -37.08
CA GLU A 673 -3.83 -11.88 -37.89
C GLU A 673 -4.33 -10.76 -36.97
N GLU A 674 -3.97 -9.51 -37.30
CA GLU A 674 -4.43 -8.32 -36.59
C GLU A 674 -5.24 -7.45 -37.55
N LYS A 675 -6.38 -6.92 -37.09
CA LYS A 675 -7.25 -6.02 -37.86
C LYS A 675 -7.54 -4.79 -37.03
N LEU A 676 -7.44 -3.62 -37.66
CA LEU A 676 -7.84 -2.35 -37.04
C LEU A 676 -8.84 -1.65 -37.95
N THR A 677 -10.09 -1.56 -37.50
CA THR A 677 -11.20 -0.98 -38.26
C THR A 677 -11.62 0.34 -37.62
N ARG A 678 -11.69 1.41 -38.42
CA ARG A 678 -12.25 2.70 -37.97
C ARG A 678 -13.76 2.59 -37.89
N LEU A 679 -14.31 2.83 -36.71
CA LEU A 679 -15.75 2.82 -36.46
C LEU A 679 -16.36 4.20 -36.69
N THR A 680 -17.58 4.23 -37.24
CA THR A 680 -18.44 5.40 -37.16
C THR A 680 -18.95 5.61 -35.73
N PRO A 681 -19.34 6.83 -35.33
CA PRO A 681 -19.93 7.08 -34.01
C PRO A 681 -21.16 6.21 -33.75
N THR A 682 -21.93 5.87 -34.79
CA THR A 682 -23.10 4.98 -34.68
C THR A 682 -22.70 3.53 -34.41
N GLN A 683 -21.64 3.01 -35.04
CA GLN A 683 -21.12 1.67 -34.71
C GLN A 683 -20.55 1.62 -33.28
N ALA A 684 -19.95 2.72 -32.81
CA ALA A 684 -19.45 2.85 -31.45
C ALA A 684 -20.53 3.28 -30.43
N LYS A 685 -21.82 3.37 -30.82
CA LYS A 685 -22.86 3.97 -29.99
C LYS A 685 -23.01 3.29 -28.64
N SER A 686 -22.90 1.96 -28.57
CA SER A 686 -22.98 1.20 -27.32
C SER A 686 -21.85 1.51 -26.32
N ARG A 687 -20.76 2.15 -26.79
CA ARG A 687 -19.57 2.53 -26.02
C ARG A 687 -19.55 4.02 -25.69
N LEU A 688 -20.56 4.76 -26.13
CA LEU A 688 -20.64 6.21 -26.02
C LEU A 688 -21.78 6.62 -25.09
N PRO A 689 -21.55 7.56 -24.16
CA PRO A 689 -22.66 8.27 -23.53
C PRO A 689 -23.49 8.96 -24.62
N GLU A 690 -24.82 8.88 -24.53
CA GLU A 690 -25.73 9.42 -25.56
C GLU A 690 -25.43 10.90 -25.86
N GLN A 691 -25.10 11.69 -24.83
CA GLN A 691 -24.75 13.11 -24.98
C GLN A 691 -23.50 13.33 -25.84
N VAL A 692 -22.48 12.47 -25.69
CA VAL A 692 -21.24 12.52 -26.47
C VAL A 692 -21.53 12.08 -27.90
N TYR A 693 -22.31 11.00 -28.08
CA TYR A 693 -22.76 10.56 -29.39
C TYR A 693 -23.48 11.69 -30.15
N GLU A 694 -24.47 12.32 -29.54
CA GLU A 694 -25.23 13.43 -30.13
C GLU A 694 -24.35 14.65 -30.42
N ALA A 695 -23.39 14.96 -29.56
CA ALA A 695 -22.43 16.03 -29.80
C ALA A 695 -21.54 15.75 -31.03
N ILE A 696 -21.06 14.51 -31.19
CA ILE A 696 -20.27 14.09 -32.35
C ILE A 696 -21.11 14.17 -33.63
N ILE A 697 -22.34 13.62 -33.62
CA ILE A 697 -23.23 13.66 -34.80
C ILE A 697 -23.57 15.09 -35.18
N ARG A 698 -23.82 15.99 -34.22
CA ARG A 698 -24.07 17.42 -34.48
C ARG A 698 -22.87 18.13 -35.10
N TRP A 699 -21.65 17.68 -34.83
CA TRP A 699 -20.41 18.26 -35.35
C TRP A 699 -20.12 17.83 -36.80
N MET A 700 -20.49 16.60 -37.20
CA MET A 700 -20.17 16.03 -38.51
C MET A 700 -20.60 16.84 -39.74
N PRO A 701 -21.77 17.51 -39.78
CA PRO A 701 -22.16 18.34 -40.92
C PRO A 701 -21.16 19.44 -41.27
N GLY A 702 -20.44 19.99 -40.28
CA GLY A 702 -19.37 20.97 -40.52
C GLY A 702 -18.20 20.38 -41.31
N ASN A 703 -17.88 19.12 -41.04
CA ASN A 703 -16.76 18.41 -41.66
C ASN A 703 -17.02 17.98 -43.11
N LEU A 704 -18.27 17.99 -43.57
CA LEU A 704 -18.60 17.78 -44.98
C LEU A 704 -18.02 18.87 -45.90
N LYS A 705 -17.61 20.02 -45.33
CA LYS A 705 -16.99 21.13 -46.05
C LYS A 705 -15.47 21.24 -45.79
N HIS A 706 -14.88 20.26 -45.11
CA HIS A 706 -13.45 20.26 -44.81
C HIS A 706 -12.60 20.22 -46.09
N THR A 707 -11.38 20.77 -46.08
CA THR A 707 -10.49 20.79 -47.27
C THR A 707 -10.00 19.39 -47.66
N GLU A 708 -9.78 18.54 -46.67
CA GLU A 708 -9.29 17.17 -46.87
C GLU A 708 -10.42 16.17 -47.17
N ALA A 709 -10.24 15.39 -48.23
CA ALA A 709 -11.22 14.41 -48.71
C ALA A 709 -11.50 13.30 -47.68
N GLN A 710 -10.47 12.88 -46.92
CA GLN A 710 -10.60 11.85 -45.88
C GLN A 710 -11.62 12.27 -44.82
N THR A 711 -11.53 13.51 -44.32
CA THR A 711 -12.45 14.08 -43.33
C THR A 711 -13.88 14.18 -43.87
N ARG A 712 -14.05 14.64 -45.12
CA ARG A 712 -15.38 14.69 -45.75
C ARG A 712 -16.00 13.31 -45.92
N ARG A 713 -15.20 12.32 -46.33
CA ARG A 713 -15.62 10.91 -46.44
C ARG A 713 -16.09 10.36 -45.10
N TYR A 714 -15.28 10.52 -44.05
CA TYR A 714 -15.62 10.02 -42.71
C TYR A 714 -16.85 10.71 -42.10
N ALA A 715 -17.00 12.02 -42.34
CA ALA A 715 -18.21 12.74 -41.94
C ALA A 715 -19.46 12.20 -42.64
N ALA A 716 -19.37 11.93 -43.95
CA ALA A 716 -20.46 11.33 -44.71
C ALA A 716 -20.81 9.92 -44.20
N LYS A 717 -19.80 9.07 -43.94
CA LYS A 717 -20.00 7.74 -43.32
C LYS A 717 -20.76 7.87 -41.99
N SER A 718 -20.30 8.77 -41.12
CA SER A 718 -20.89 8.98 -39.79
C SER A 718 -22.36 9.41 -39.88
N MET A 719 -22.67 10.35 -40.79
CA MET A 719 -24.05 10.82 -40.98
C MET A 719 -24.96 9.76 -41.61
N VAL A 720 -24.48 9.03 -42.62
CA VAL A 720 -25.28 7.97 -43.26
C VAL A 720 -25.52 6.82 -42.29
N ALA A 721 -24.52 6.40 -41.52
CA ALA A 721 -24.70 5.39 -40.48
C ALA A 721 -25.74 5.83 -39.43
N HIS A 722 -25.73 7.10 -39.01
CA HIS A 722 -26.74 7.66 -38.11
C HIS A 722 -28.15 7.63 -38.70
N HIS A 723 -28.35 8.11 -39.93
CA HIS A 723 -29.67 8.10 -40.56
C HIS A 723 -30.16 6.69 -40.88
N LEU A 724 -29.25 5.78 -41.22
CA LEU A 724 -29.57 4.38 -41.46
C LEU A 724 -30.11 3.73 -40.17
N ALA A 725 -29.40 3.89 -39.04
CA ALA A 725 -29.85 3.40 -37.73
C ALA A 725 -31.19 3.96 -37.25
N ARG A 726 -31.67 5.06 -37.85
CA ARG A 726 -32.97 5.69 -37.55
C ARG A 726 -34.06 5.35 -38.58
N GLY A 727 -33.74 4.58 -39.62
CA GLY A 727 -34.66 4.27 -40.71
C GLY A 727 -35.02 5.49 -41.57
N GLU A 728 -34.13 6.48 -41.70
CA GLU A 728 -34.40 7.76 -42.35
C GLU A 728 -33.85 7.80 -43.79
N ALA A 729 -34.34 6.95 -44.71
CA ALA A 729 -33.84 6.90 -46.10
C ALA A 729 -33.83 8.26 -46.81
N ALA A 730 -34.87 9.08 -46.60
CA ALA A 730 -34.95 10.41 -47.19
C ALA A 730 -33.77 11.34 -46.78
N ALA A 731 -33.23 11.17 -45.57
CA ALA A 731 -32.09 11.93 -45.08
C ALA A 731 -30.75 11.45 -45.66
N ILE A 732 -30.70 10.23 -46.22
CA ILE A 732 -29.49 9.68 -46.87
C ILE A 732 -29.31 10.22 -48.30
N ARG A 733 -30.39 10.49 -49.02
CA ARG A 733 -30.35 10.95 -50.43
C ARG A 733 -29.41 12.14 -50.71
N PRO A 734 -29.38 13.21 -49.87
CA PRO A 734 -28.46 14.32 -50.08
C PRO A 734 -26.97 13.93 -50.14
N TYR A 735 -26.58 12.85 -49.46
CA TYR A 735 -25.20 12.36 -49.47
C TYR A 735 -24.88 11.56 -50.74
N LEU A 736 -25.86 10.82 -51.27
CA LEU A 736 -25.73 10.08 -52.54
C LEU A 736 -25.74 11.01 -53.76
N SER A 737 -26.50 12.11 -53.70
CA SER A 737 -26.54 13.12 -54.77
C SER A 737 -25.51 14.24 -54.58
N HIS A 738 -24.56 14.10 -53.66
CA HIS A 738 -23.61 15.16 -53.35
C HIS A 738 -22.62 15.38 -54.50
N ALA A 739 -22.24 16.64 -54.76
CA ALA A 739 -21.33 16.98 -55.87
C ALA A 739 -19.87 16.55 -55.62
N ASP A 740 -19.53 16.21 -54.38
CA ASP A 740 -18.19 15.78 -53.97
C ASP A 740 -18.08 14.25 -53.95
N PRO A 741 -17.21 13.64 -54.79
CA PRO A 741 -17.01 12.20 -54.84
C PRO A 741 -16.64 11.56 -53.49
N ALA A 742 -15.91 12.26 -52.61
CA ALA A 742 -15.53 11.73 -51.30
C ALA A 742 -16.73 11.56 -50.37
N VAL A 743 -17.71 12.47 -50.44
CA VAL A 743 -18.95 12.38 -49.68
C VAL A 743 -19.81 11.23 -50.19
N VAL A 744 -19.97 11.12 -51.52
CA VAL A 744 -20.72 10.02 -52.15
C VAL A 744 -20.08 8.67 -51.82
N ARG A 745 -18.76 8.58 -51.88
CA ARG A 745 -18.01 7.37 -51.50
C ARG A 745 -18.28 6.97 -50.06
N GLY A 746 -18.21 7.92 -49.12
CA GLY A 746 -18.48 7.64 -47.71
C GLY A 746 -19.91 7.13 -47.48
N ALA A 747 -20.89 7.66 -48.21
CA ALA A 747 -22.27 7.17 -48.17
C ALA A 747 -22.39 5.73 -48.69
N LEU A 748 -21.79 5.44 -49.85
CA LEU A 748 -21.86 4.10 -50.47
C LEU A 748 -21.11 3.04 -49.64
N GLU A 749 -20.00 3.37 -49.00
CA GLU A 749 -19.25 2.45 -48.12
C GLU A 749 -20.12 1.94 -46.96
N VAL A 750 -20.90 2.82 -46.32
CA VAL A 750 -21.81 2.42 -45.22
C VAL A 750 -22.96 1.58 -45.73
N LEU A 751 -23.58 1.95 -46.85
CA LEU A 751 -24.69 1.18 -47.43
C LEU A 751 -24.26 -0.22 -47.86
N LEU A 752 -23.06 -0.36 -48.44
CA LEU A 752 -22.53 -1.67 -48.81
C LEU A 752 -22.26 -2.54 -47.59
N HIS A 753 -21.61 -1.99 -46.55
CA HIS A 753 -21.34 -2.70 -45.31
C HIS A 753 -22.63 -3.14 -44.59
N ALA A 754 -23.68 -2.31 -44.63
CA ALA A 754 -25.00 -2.67 -44.09
C ALA A 754 -25.67 -3.84 -44.80
N LEU A 755 -25.46 -3.98 -46.12
CA LEU A 755 -25.99 -5.09 -46.89
C LEU A 755 -25.16 -6.37 -46.76
N ASP A 756 -23.84 -6.26 -46.58
CA ASP A 756 -22.95 -7.41 -46.54
C ASP A 756 -23.00 -8.15 -45.20
N GLU A 757 -22.91 -7.41 -44.08
CA GLU A 757 -22.82 -8.00 -42.75
C GLU A 757 -24.16 -8.11 -42.03
N GLY A 758 -25.22 -7.49 -42.57
CA GLY A 758 -26.48 -7.30 -41.85
C GLY A 758 -26.30 -6.52 -40.54
N ALA A 759 -25.17 -5.81 -40.39
CA ALA A 759 -24.69 -5.28 -39.11
C ALA A 759 -25.35 -3.97 -38.67
N TYR A 760 -26.14 -3.33 -39.53
CA TYR A 760 -26.87 -2.11 -39.17
C TYR A 760 -28.35 -2.38 -38.96
N GLU A 761 -28.85 -1.97 -37.79
CA GLU A 761 -30.27 -1.68 -37.60
C GLU A 761 -30.69 -0.66 -38.68
N GLY A 762 -31.81 -0.90 -39.38
CA GLY A 762 -32.28 0.00 -40.45
C GLY A 762 -31.91 -0.41 -41.88
N ALA A 763 -31.22 -1.54 -42.10
CA ALA A 763 -30.88 -2.01 -43.46
C ALA A 763 -32.11 -2.19 -44.38
N GLU A 764 -33.30 -2.34 -43.81
CA GLU A 764 -34.57 -2.41 -44.53
C GLU A 764 -34.92 -1.18 -45.35
N VAL A 765 -34.27 -0.03 -45.09
CA VAL A 765 -34.52 1.21 -45.84
C VAL A 765 -33.63 1.35 -47.08
N VAL A 766 -32.60 0.50 -47.23
CA VAL A 766 -31.69 0.53 -48.40
C VAL A 766 -32.41 0.26 -49.73
N PRO A 767 -33.41 -0.65 -49.83
CA PRO A 767 -34.24 -0.78 -51.01
C PRO A 767 -34.93 0.52 -51.47
N GLU A 768 -35.27 1.43 -50.55
CA GLU A 768 -35.89 2.72 -50.88
C GLU A 768 -34.92 3.69 -51.59
N LEU A 769 -33.62 3.40 -51.52
CA LEU A 769 -32.53 4.15 -52.17
C LEU A 769 -32.15 3.54 -53.53
N ARG A 770 -32.86 2.52 -54.02
CA ARG A 770 -32.50 1.81 -55.27
C ARG A 770 -32.38 2.75 -56.48
N ALA A 771 -33.31 3.70 -56.62
CA ALA A 771 -33.27 4.66 -57.73
C ALA A 771 -32.04 5.58 -57.63
N ASP A 772 -31.69 6.03 -56.42
CA ASP A 772 -30.53 6.88 -56.16
C ASP A 772 -29.21 6.13 -56.48
N VAL A 773 -29.10 4.86 -56.06
CA VAL A 773 -27.94 4.00 -56.34
C VAL A 773 -27.80 3.70 -57.84
N ALA A 774 -28.91 3.43 -58.54
CA ALA A 774 -28.90 3.12 -59.97
C ALA A 774 -28.34 4.28 -60.81
N LEU A 775 -28.59 5.54 -60.41
CA LEU A 775 -28.01 6.70 -61.07
C LEU A 775 -26.47 6.71 -60.96
N LEU A 776 -25.92 6.23 -59.84
CA LEU A 776 -24.49 6.18 -59.56
C LEU A 776 -23.75 5.04 -60.29
N GLU A 777 -24.44 4.02 -60.80
CA GLU A 777 -23.83 2.94 -61.60
C GLU A 777 -23.18 3.45 -62.89
N SER A 778 -23.65 4.60 -63.39
CA SER A 778 -23.11 5.30 -64.56
C SER A 778 -22.18 6.46 -64.21
N SER A 779 -21.76 6.57 -62.94
CA SER A 779 -20.81 7.60 -62.49
C SER A 779 -19.54 7.57 -63.35
N PRO A 780 -19.01 8.73 -63.77
CA PRO A 780 -17.71 8.79 -64.45
C PRO A 780 -16.55 8.43 -63.51
N ASP A 781 -16.76 8.49 -62.20
CA ASP A 781 -15.83 7.92 -61.21
C ASP A 781 -16.08 6.41 -61.12
N GLU A 782 -15.14 5.63 -61.65
CA GLU A 782 -15.24 4.17 -61.74
C GLU A 782 -15.34 3.50 -60.37
N LEU A 783 -14.73 4.08 -59.33
CA LEU A 783 -14.79 3.53 -57.98
C LEU A 783 -16.21 3.69 -57.41
N LEU A 784 -16.83 4.87 -57.56
CA LEU A 784 -18.22 5.07 -57.16
C LEU A 784 -19.17 4.14 -57.93
N ALA A 785 -18.94 4.00 -59.23
CA ALA A 785 -19.73 3.12 -60.08
C ALA A 785 -19.61 1.64 -59.63
N ASN A 786 -18.42 1.21 -59.20
CA ASN A 786 -18.20 -0.13 -58.66
C ASN A 786 -18.93 -0.36 -57.32
N PHE A 787 -18.87 0.60 -56.40
CA PHE A 787 -19.63 0.53 -55.14
C PHE A 787 -21.14 0.46 -55.41
N ALA A 788 -21.65 1.33 -56.28
CA ALA A 788 -23.07 1.36 -56.65
C ALA A 788 -23.52 0.02 -57.27
N ARG A 789 -22.74 -0.55 -58.20
CA ARG A 789 -23.00 -1.89 -58.76
C ARG A 789 -22.92 -3.00 -57.72
N GLY A 790 -22.05 -2.88 -56.71
CA GLY A 790 -22.00 -3.78 -55.57
C GLY A 790 -23.33 -3.80 -54.83
N ILE A 791 -23.79 -2.63 -54.40
CA ILE A 791 -25.08 -2.45 -53.70
C ILE A 791 -26.25 -2.93 -54.55
N ALA A 792 -26.29 -2.58 -55.83
CA ALA A 792 -27.35 -3.01 -56.75
C ALA A 792 -27.44 -4.54 -56.87
N ARG A 793 -26.31 -5.26 -56.84
CA ARG A 793 -26.31 -6.73 -56.85
C ARG A 793 -26.97 -7.31 -55.59
N TYR A 794 -26.66 -6.79 -54.40
CA TYR A 794 -27.34 -7.22 -53.16
C TYR A 794 -28.84 -6.93 -53.20
N LEU A 795 -29.23 -5.73 -53.66
CA LEU A 795 -30.64 -5.33 -53.76
C LEU A 795 -31.46 -6.17 -54.76
N ASN A 796 -30.82 -6.77 -55.76
CA ASN A 796 -31.47 -7.65 -56.73
C ASN A 796 -31.50 -9.12 -56.29
N GLN A 797 -30.69 -9.52 -55.31
CA GLN A 797 -30.67 -10.89 -54.76
C GLN A 797 -31.73 -11.10 -53.66
N SER A 798 -32.23 -10.01 -53.07
CA SER A 798 -33.26 -10.04 -52.03
C SER A 798 -34.71 -10.05 -52.55
N GLU A 799 -34.90 -9.97 -53.87
CA GLU A 799 -36.18 -10.17 -54.58
C GLU A 799 -36.32 -11.62 -55.06
#